data_AF-A0A180GFA0-F1
#
_entry.id   AF-A0A180GFA0-F1
#
_cell.length_a   1.000
_cell.length_b   1.000
_cell.length_c   1.000
_cell.angle_alpha   90.00
_cell.angle_beta   90.00
_cell.angle_gamma   90.00
#
_symmetry.space_group_name_H-M   'P 1'
#
loop_
_entity.id
_entity.type
_entity.pdbx_description
1 polymer ?
#
loop_
_entity_poly.entity_id
_entity_poly.type
_entity_poly.pdbx_seq_one_letter_code
_entity_poly.pdbx_strand_id
1 'polypeptide(L)'
;MLSTLRSLTQSTNLTLFHLHCSLIAALLGLATYRLFIKDWSDPYHCQALLHTGDWLDGSRHTNWQPTGCMLHTYKPKSVGQCLAGRSVVFIGDSITRVLFYGALRTMDPSVTPDGQAKHSDRTLNIGGIEWRYVWDPFLNSTTWSEILSGNYMSSLPPPTGTSKEDLSIKNRPALLVVGSGLWYLGLPTGIDTWKMKIDHLFQISSPRMAHKQARIADEIVLLPVEYPAFEKLNQARKHKMHPNDVQQMNAYSLQKLNSSPSSPIAIPTVMNLISQEAPSETEDGLHYSNKLTDIQARILFNLHCNDQLLKKFPLDKTCCFQYPPPNWIQIIFLLFLLVWAPLGLYIHQYPNSSLAVHAYLFPSNDRLNSLAIFGGSIILIYLSDRTSMFNKEQKQFDKLQFATLNLLALIAGIWSAVTSEKGDLGLLNREQTDEWKGWMQIAILIYHYLAASQISGIYNPIRICVASYLFMTGYGHFTYYYLKKDFGFPRILSVLVRLNLLTLVLAYVMDTDYLSYYFSPLVSMWFLIIWATMFIGHQWNDRMIFLLPKLACSVVLVVSFFTADKPLRFVFGFINQVFGTEWIATEWKFRVTLDMYIVYLGMVTSLIYLKVKENKLIERDHSNQFEQIRKIALWISLVALVWFFGSKSQDRIKSSTTATTLISRSSQSLPSSPSGTLPSS
;
A
#
# COMPACT_ATOMS: atom_id res chain seq x y z
N MET A 1 16.83 46.94 -17.49
CA MET A 1 15.88 46.46 -16.46
C MET A 1 15.26 45.11 -16.81
N LEU A 2 14.64 44.95 -18.00
CA LEU A 2 14.13 43.64 -18.46
C LEU A 2 15.22 42.59 -18.73
N SER A 3 16.41 42.99 -19.22
CA SER A 3 17.56 42.08 -19.40
C SER A 3 18.18 41.65 -18.08
N THR A 4 18.24 42.56 -17.10
CA THR A 4 18.74 42.29 -15.74
C THR A 4 17.76 41.42 -14.94
N LEU A 5 16.45 41.63 -15.09
CA LEU A 5 15.44 40.73 -14.53
C LEU A 5 15.50 39.33 -15.16
N ARG A 6 15.70 39.24 -16.49
CA ARG A 6 15.92 37.95 -17.18
C ARG A 6 17.18 37.24 -16.70
N SER A 7 18.31 37.94 -16.55
CA SER A 7 19.55 37.32 -16.06
C SER A 7 19.46 36.91 -14.59
N LEU A 8 18.75 37.66 -13.75
CA LEU A 8 18.42 37.28 -12.37
C LEU A 8 17.53 36.04 -12.33
N THR A 9 16.48 35.96 -13.15
CA THR A 9 15.64 34.73 -13.22
C THR A 9 16.39 33.53 -13.77
N GLN A 10 17.34 33.73 -14.68
CA GLN A 10 18.09 32.64 -15.28
C GLN A 10 19.18 32.12 -14.33
N SER A 11 19.81 33.00 -13.54
CA SER A 11 20.76 32.60 -12.49
C SER A 11 20.05 31.93 -11.32
N THR A 12 18.87 32.41 -10.90
CA THR A 12 18.07 31.76 -9.84
C THR A 12 17.52 30.40 -10.28
N ASN A 13 17.11 30.25 -11.53
CA ASN A 13 16.68 28.94 -12.05
C ASN A 13 17.83 27.93 -12.11
N LEU A 14 19.05 28.37 -12.46
CA LEU A 14 20.22 27.51 -12.48
C LEU A 14 20.65 27.09 -11.06
N THR A 15 20.65 28.02 -10.09
CA THR A 15 20.95 27.68 -8.69
C THR A 15 19.89 26.76 -8.09
N LEU A 16 18.61 26.96 -8.41
CA LEU A 16 17.52 26.09 -7.98
C LEU A 16 17.66 24.68 -8.57
N PHE A 17 18.01 24.57 -9.85
CA PHE A 17 18.26 23.28 -10.50
C PHE A 17 19.42 22.52 -9.82
N HIS A 18 20.56 23.19 -9.59
CA HIS A 18 21.69 22.58 -8.89
C HIS A 18 21.34 22.18 -7.45
N LEU A 19 20.55 23.00 -6.75
CA LEU A 19 20.06 22.67 -5.42
C LEU A 19 19.18 21.40 -5.44
N HIS A 20 18.24 21.30 -6.38
CA HIS A 20 17.39 20.10 -6.52
C HIS A 20 18.20 18.85 -6.84
N CYS A 21 19.13 18.93 -7.79
CA CYS A 21 20.02 17.81 -8.10
C CYS A 21 20.86 17.41 -6.88
N SER A 22 21.38 18.38 -6.13
CA SER A 22 22.16 18.13 -4.92
C SER A 22 21.32 17.47 -3.82
N LEU A 23 20.07 17.90 -3.65
CA LEU A 23 19.13 17.30 -2.69
C LEU A 23 18.78 15.86 -3.07
N ILE A 24 18.50 15.58 -4.35
CA ILE A 24 18.21 14.23 -4.84
C ILE A 24 19.46 13.35 -4.66
N ALA A 25 20.64 13.84 -5.03
CA ALA A 25 21.90 13.11 -4.85
C ALA A 25 22.19 12.83 -3.37
N ALA A 26 21.97 13.81 -2.48
CA ALA A 26 22.11 13.63 -1.05
C ALA A 26 21.11 12.60 -0.50
N LEU A 27 19.85 12.65 -0.93
CA LEU A 27 18.82 11.69 -0.53
C LEU A 27 19.14 10.27 -0.99
N LEU A 28 19.57 10.09 -2.25
CA LEU A 28 20.00 8.80 -2.78
C LEU A 28 21.28 8.30 -2.07
N GLY A 29 22.22 9.20 -1.79
CA GLY A 29 23.44 8.91 -1.04
C GLY A 29 23.13 8.43 0.39
N LEU A 30 22.23 9.11 1.09
CA LEU A 30 21.77 8.73 2.42
C LEU A 30 21.03 7.40 2.42
N ALA A 31 20.15 7.17 1.43
CA ALA A 31 19.43 5.91 1.29
C ALA A 31 20.40 4.74 0.98
N THR A 32 21.40 4.97 0.13
CA THR A 32 22.45 4.00 -0.19
C THR A 32 23.34 3.72 1.03
N TYR A 33 23.77 4.76 1.75
CA TYR A 33 24.50 4.62 3.01
C TYR A 33 23.71 3.81 4.03
N ARG A 34 22.42 4.10 4.19
CA ARG A 34 21.55 3.34 5.09
C ARG A 34 21.51 1.87 4.70
N LEU A 35 21.22 1.56 3.43
CA LEU A 35 21.06 0.20 2.95
C LEU A 35 22.35 -0.64 3.09
N PHE A 36 23.50 -0.09 2.70
CA PHE A 36 24.75 -0.86 2.63
C PHE A 36 25.63 -0.76 3.88
N ILE A 37 25.43 0.25 4.73
CA ILE A 37 26.25 0.45 5.93
C ILE A 37 25.42 0.26 7.20
N LYS A 38 24.30 0.98 7.34
CA LYS A 38 23.49 0.95 8.57
C LYS A 38 22.69 -0.35 8.72
N ASP A 39 22.03 -0.77 7.65
CA ASP A 39 21.09 -1.89 7.64
C ASP A 39 21.72 -3.18 7.07
N TRP A 40 23.06 -3.22 6.88
CA TRP A 40 23.77 -4.36 6.30
C TRP A 40 23.51 -5.67 7.04
N SER A 41 23.38 -5.61 8.38
CA SER A 41 23.10 -6.78 9.22
C SER A 41 21.63 -7.22 9.19
N ASP A 42 20.72 -6.38 8.66
CA ASP A 42 19.28 -6.65 8.60
C ASP A 42 18.65 -6.19 7.27
N PRO A 43 19.12 -6.71 6.12
CA PRO A 43 18.70 -6.24 4.80
C PRO A 43 17.23 -6.51 4.47
N TYR A 44 16.57 -7.40 5.23
CA TYR A 44 15.17 -7.79 5.08
C TYR A 44 14.29 -7.32 6.24
N HIS A 45 14.82 -6.52 7.17
CA HIS A 45 14.08 -5.98 8.32
C HIS A 45 13.45 -7.04 9.24
N CYS A 46 14.12 -8.17 9.41
CA CYS A 46 13.74 -9.20 10.38
C CYS A 46 14.12 -8.83 11.80
N GLN A 47 15.31 -8.25 12.01
CA GLN A 47 15.71 -7.78 13.33
C GLN A 47 14.83 -6.61 13.76
N ALA A 48 14.51 -5.69 12.84
CA ALA A 48 13.53 -4.63 13.09
C ALA A 48 12.16 -5.20 13.51
N LEU A 49 11.63 -6.19 12.79
CA LEU A 49 10.38 -6.87 13.15
C LEU A 49 10.38 -7.43 14.59
N LEU A 50 11.52 -7.97 15.04
CA LEU A 50 11.64 -8.64 16.33
C LEU A 50 11.97 -7.70 17.49
N HIS A 51 12.60 -6.57 17.23
CA HIS A 51 13.24 -5.77 18.28
C HIS A 51 12.82 -4.30 18.35
N THR A 52 12.30 -3.70 17.27
CA THR A 52 12.03 -2.25 17.23
C THR A 52 10.69 -1.92 16.59
N GLY A 53 10.08 -0.82 17.02
CA GLY A 53 8.83 -0.32 16.47
C GLY A 53 8.13 0.60 17.45
N ASP A 54 7.03 1.19 17.01
CA ASP A 54 6.21 2.13 17.80
C ASP A 54 4.72 2.02 17.44
N TRP A 55 3.85 2.54 18.29
CA TRP A 55 2.42 2.70 18.02
C TRP A 55 2.12 3.93 17.17
N LEU A 56 1.74 3.73 15.90
CA LEU A 56 1.37 4.84 15.00
C LEU A 56 0.10 5.58 15.44
N ASP A 57 -0.77 4.89 16.17
CA ASP A 57 -2.03 5.44 16.69
C ASP A 57 -1.94 5.88 18.16
N GLY A 58 -0.72 5.95 18.71
CA GLY A 58 -0.44 6.33 20.09
C GLY A 58 -1.25 5.50 21.08
N SER A 59 -2.04 6.17 21.93
CA SER A 59 -2.75 5.54 23.05
C SER A 59 -3.88 4.56 22.67
N ARG A 60 -4.20 4.40 21.38
CA ARG A 60 -5.19 3.43 20.92
C ARG A 60 -4.64 2.01 20.83
N HIS A 61 -3.32 1.85 20.63
CA HIS A 61 -2.63 0.57 20.58
C HIS A 61 -3.27 -0.46 19.61
N THR A 62 -3.67 -0.02 18.40
CA THR A 62 -4.24 -0.89 17.35
C THR A 62 -3.31 -1.06 16.15
N ASN A 63 -2.34 -0.17 15.97
CA ASN A 63 -1.48 -0.14 14.78
C ASN A 63 0.01 -0.09 15.17
N TRP A 64 0.57 -1.28 15.42
CA TRP A 64 2.00 -1.44 15.70
C TRP A 64 2.81 -1.40 14.39
N GLN A 65 3.87 -0.60 14.37
CA GLN A 65 4.72 -0.39 13.20
C GLN A 65 6.18 -0.72 13.52
N PRO A 66 6.70 -1.85 13.02
CA PRO A 66 8.13 -2.12 13.06
C PRO A 66 8.93 -1.03 12.35
N THR A 67 10.15 -0.77 12.82
CA THR A 67 10.97 0.30 12.22
C THR A 67 11.38 -0.07 10.79
N GLY A 68 11.00 0.74 9.81
CA GLY A 68 11.48 0.60 8.43
C GLY A 68 10.78 -0.45 7.56
N CYS A 69 9.84 -1.23 8.11
CA CYS A 69 9.08 -2.21 7.36
C CYS A 69 7.60 -2.30 7.79
N MET A 70 6.70 -2.59 6.86
CA MET A 70 5.27 -2.75 7.10
C MET A 70 4.93 -4.14 7.63
N LEU A 71 4.27 -4.18 8.79
CA LEU A 71 3.68 -5.38 9.36
C LEU A 71 2.42 -5.78 8.56
N HIS A 72 2.40 -6.99 8.04
CA HIS A 72 1.28 -7.53 7.28
C HIS A 72 0.16 -8.02 8.20
N THR A 73 -1.08 -7.72 7.83
CA THR A 73 -2.26 -8.23 8.51
C THR A 73 -2.79 -9.48 7.81
N TYR A 74 -2.58 -10.62 8.45
CA TYR A 74 -2.94 -11.93 7.92
C TYR A 74 -4.45 -12.19 7.91
N LYS A 75 -4.89 -12.98 6.92
CA LYS A 75 -6.27 -13.50 6.78
C LYS A 75 -6.20 -15.02 6.74
N PRO A 76 -7.31 -15.74 7.03
CA PRO A 76 -7.30 -17.21 7.06
C PRO A 76 -6.73 -17.85 5.78
N LYS A 77 -7.04 -17.26 4.60
CA LYS A 77 -6.52 -17.73 3.31
C LYS A 77 -4.99 -17.60 3.20
N SER A 78 -4.39 -16.50 3.66
CA SER A 78 -2.94 -16.31 3.54
C SER A 78 -2.17 -17.17 4.54
N VAL A 79 -2.70 -17.34 5.76
CA VAL A 79 -2.12 -18.28 6.73
C VAL A 79 -2.22 -19.71 6.20
N GLY A 80 -3.37 -20.12 5.64
CA GLY A 80 -3.54 -21.43 5.01
C GLY A 80 -2.57 -21.66 3.84
N GLN A 81 -2.31 -20.66 2.99
CA GLN A 81 -1.33 -20.78 1.91
C GLN A 81 0.10 -21.02 2.42
N CYS A 82 0.45 -20.46 3.57
CA CYS A 82 1.78 -20.61 4.17
C CYS A 82 1.93 -21.92 4.95
N LEU A 83 0.91 -22.31 5.73
CA LEU A 83 1.04 -23.35 6.76
C LEU A 83 0.21 -24.62 6.50
N ALA A 84 -0.63 -24.68 5.47
CA ALA A 84 -1.48 -25.86 5.24
C ALA A 84 -0.65 -27.14 5.08
N GLY A 85 -1.11 -28.22 5.73
CA GLY A 85 -0.41 -29.50 5.78
C GLY A 85 0.76 -29.54 6.76
N ARG A 86 0.92 -28.53 7.61
CA ARG A 86 1.98 -28.42 8.62
C ARG A 86 1.40 -28.34 10.04
N SER A 87 2.27 -28.58 11.03
CA SER A 87 1.96 -28.35 12.44
C SER A 87 2.62 -27.06 12.96
N VAL A 88 1.91 -26.33 13.81
CA VAL A 88 2.39 -25.19 14.58
C VAL A 88 2.30 -25.54 16.06
N VAL A 89 3.41 -25.44 16.78
CA VAL A 89 3.51 -25.89 18.17
C VAL A 89 3.85 -24.71 19.07
N PHE A 90 3.00 -24.47 20.06
CA PHE A 90 3.23 -23.55 21.17
C PHE A 90 3.46 -24.39 22.42
N ILE A 91 4.58 -24.21 23.12
CA ILE A 91 4.89 -24.92 24.36
C ILE A 91 5.30 -23.93 25.43
N GLY A 92 4.64 -23.98 26.59
CA GLY A 92 4.94 -23.06 27.67
C GLY A 92 3.81 -22.87 28.67
N ASP A 93 3.79 -21.69 29.27
CA ASP A 93 2.87 -21.30 30.34
C ASP A 93 1.58 -20.62 29.83
N SER A 94 0.85 -19.95 30.74
CA SER A 94 -0.41 -19.29 30.43
C SER A 94 -0.28 -18.09 29.49
N ILE A 95 0.88 -17.42 29.43
CA ILE A 95 1.11 -16.31 28.48
C ILE A 95 1.25 -16.90 27.08
N THR A 96 2.01 -17.99 26.96
CA THR A 96 2.14 -18.76 25.72
C THR A 96 0.77 -19.25 25.22
N ARG A 97 -0.10 -19.69 26.15
CA ARG A 97 -1.48 -20.08 25.84
C ARG A 97 -2.29 -18.92 25.26
N VAL A 98 -2.18 -17.72 25.83
CA VAL A 98 -2.93 -16.55 25.33
C VAL A 98 -2.46 -16.19 23.92
N LEU A 99 -1.15 -16.23 23.66
CA LEU A 99 -0.60 -16.02 22.32
C LEU A 99 -1.06 -17.08 21.31
N PHE A 100 -1.14 -18.35 21.73
CA PHE A 100 -1.70 -19.44 20.93
C PHE A 100 -3.14 -19.14 20.47
N TYR A 101 -4.02 -18.66 21.37
CA TYR A 101 -5.36 -18.25 20.96
C TYR A 101 -5.36 -17.00 20.08
N GLY A 102 -4.42 -16.07 20.24
CA GLY A 102 -4.22 -14.95 19.30
C GLY A 102 -3.88 -15.41 17.89
N ALA A 103 -3.02 -16.43 17.78
CA ALA A 103 -2.71 -17.05 16.49
C ALA A 103 -3.95 -17.74 15.89
N LEU A 104 -4.72 -18.48 16.68
CA LEU A 104 -5.96 -19.14 16.24
C LEU A 104 -7.02 -18.16 15.75
N ARG A 105 -7.18 -17.00 16.42
CA ARG A 105 -8.16 -15.97 16.01
C ARG A 105 -7.87 -15.38 14.63
N THR A 106 -6.63 -15.47 14.15
CA THR A 106 -6.28 -15.08 12.77
C THR A 106 -6.92 -16.04 11.74
N MET A 107 -7.13 -17.30 12.12
CA MET A 107 -7.81 -18.32 11.29
C MET A 107 -9.32 -18.31 11.49
N ASP A 108 -9.75 -18.24 12.75
CA ASP A 108 -11.16 -18.24 13.13
C ASP A 108 -11.38 -17.32 14.34
N PRO A 109 -11.93 -16.11 14.12
CA PRO A 109 -12.18 -15.14 15.19
C PRO A 109 -13.14 -15.62 16.28
N SER A 110 -13.90 -16.69 16.05
CA SER A 110 -14.87 -17.23 17.02
C SER A 110 -14.23 -18.13 18.07
N VAL A 111 -12.95 -18.52 17.91
CA VAL A 111 -12.27 -19.40 18.85
C VAL A 111 -12.05 -18.68 20.18
N THR A 112 -12.60 -19.25 21.25
CA THR A 112 -12.39 -18.77 22.63
C THR A 112 -11.77 -19.87 23.50
N PRO A 113 -11.09 -19.49 24.60
CA PRO A 113 -10.59 -20.46 25.59
C PRO A 113 -11.70 -20.98 26.53
N ASP A 114 -12.96 -20.57 26.35
CA ASP A 114 -14.03 -20.81 27.32
C ASP A 114 -14.41 -22.29 27.42
N GLY A 115 -14.72 -22.74 28.65
CA GLY A 115 -15.08 -24.13 28.92
C GLY A 115 -13.92 -25.12 28.89
N GLN A 116 -12.68 -24.67 28.64
CA GLN A 116 -11.51 -25.54 28.57
C GLN A 116 -10.66 -25.49 29.86
N ALA A 117 -10.11 -26.63 30.28
CA ALA A 117 -9.33 -26.73 31.52
C ALA A 117 -8.02 -25.92 31.45
N LYS A 118 -7.79 -24.95 32.35
CA LYS A 118 -6.68 -23.99 32.23
C LYS A 118 -5.31 -24.64 31.97
N HIS A 119 -4.91 -25.66 32.72
CA HIS A 119 -3.56 -26.24 32.64
C HIS A 119 -3.56 -27.58 31.89
N SER A 120 -3.83 -27.53 30.58
CA SER A 120 -3.84 -28.76 29.77
C SER A 120 -3.55 -28.47 28.30
N ASP A 121 -3.06 -29.50 27.62
CA ASP A 121 -2.70 -29.47 26.20
C ASP A 121 -3.90 -29.25 25.29
N ARG A 122 -3.67 -28.64 24.13
CA ARG A 122 -4.66 -28.44 23.06
C ARG A 122 -4.12 -28.92 21.75
N THR A 123 -5.00 -29.53 20.96
CA THR A 123 -4.75 -29.84 19.56
C THR A 123 -6.00 -29.45 18.79
N LEU A 124 -5.86 -28.59 17.78
CA LEU A 124 -6.95 -28.16 16.90
C LEU A 124 -6.50 -28.25 15.46
N ASN A 125 -7.40 -28.70 14.57
CA ASN A 125 -7.15 -28.73 13.13
C ASN A 125 -8.01 -27.68 12.45
N ILE A 126 -7.42 -26.54 12.09
CA ILE A 126 -8.12 -25.39 11.51
C ILE A 126 -7.38 -24.94 10.24
N GLY A 127 -8.12 -24.86 9.13
CA GLY A 127 -7.58 -24.44 7.83
C GLY A 127 -6.52 -25.38 7.24
N GLY A 128 -6.59 -26.67 7.58
CA GLY A 128 -5.60 -27.67 7.15
C GLY A 128 -4.27 -27.62 7.92
N ILE A 129 -4.24 -26.91 9.06
CA ILE A 129 -3.05 -26.74 9.92
C ILE A 129 -3.35 -27.40 11.26
N GLU A 130 -2.38 -28.16 11.78
CA GLU A 130 -2.44 -28.70 13.14
C GLU A 130 -1.85 -27.67 14.12
N TRP A 131 -2.69 -27.12 14.98
CA TRP A 131 -2.31 -26.18 16.02
C TRP A 131 -2.23 -26.92 17.34
N ARG A 132 -1.04 -26.98 17.92
CA ARG A 132 -0.81 -27.64 19.21
C ARG A 132 -0.33 -26.65 20.26
N TYR A 133 -1.00 -26.64 21.41
CA TYR A 133 -0.51 -26.00 22.62
C TYR A 133 -0.16 -27.08 23.64
N VAL A 134 1.02 -27.00 24.23
CA VAL A 134 1.51 -27.92 25.26
C VAL A 134 1.71 -27.12 26.54
N TRP A 135 0.99 -27.50 27.60
CA TRP A 135 1.15 -26.89 28.93
C TRP A 135 2.44 -27.40 29.55
N ASP A 136 3.50 -26.59 29.49
CA ASP A 136 4.81 -26.95 30.03
C ASP A 136 5.59 -25.71 30.51
N PRO A 137 5.16 -25.07 31.62
CA PRO A 137 5.81 -23.87 32.14
C PRO A 137 7.28 -24.08 32.54
N PHE A 138 7.71 -25.33 32.75
CA PHE A 138 9.07 -25.69 33.18
C PHE A 138 9.91 -26.36 32.09
N LEU A 139 9.40 -26.55 30.87
CA LEU A 139 10.10 -27.23 29.77
C LEU A 139 10.70 -28.58 30.22
N ASN A 140 9.86 -29.40 30.85
CA ASN A 140 10.25 -30.70 31.40
C ASN A 140 9.26 -31.83 31.04
N SER A 141 8.30 -31.58 30.16
CA SER A 141 7.39 -32.59 29.64
C SER A 141 8.09 -33.61 28.73
N THR A 142 7.43 -34.75 28.55
CA THR A 142 7.84 -35.76 27.54
C THR A 142 7.79 -35.17 26.13
N THR A 143 6.75 -34.39 25.82
CA THR A 143 6.60 -33.71 24.52
C THR A 143 7.77 -32.77 24.22
N TRP A 144 8.27 -32.03 25.21
CA TRP A 144 9.47 -31.20 25.04
C TRP A 144 10.70 -32.04 24.67
N SER A 145 10.86 -33.20 25.29
CA SER A 145 11.95 -34.13 25.01
C SER A 145 11.84 -34.75 23.60
N GLU A 146 10.62 -35.04 23.14
CA GLU A 146 10.35 -35.50 21.77
C GLU A 146 10.70 -34.44 20.72
N ILE A 147 10.33 -33.18 20.96
CA ILE A 147 10.68 -32.05 20.10
C ILE A 147 12.20 -31.88 20.02
N LEU A 148 12.88 -31.86 21.17
CA LEU A 148 14.34 -31.68 21.24
C LEU A 148 15.12 -32.84 20.61
N SER A 149 14.57 -34.05 20.62
CA SER A 149 15.19 -35.20 19.96
C SER A 149 14.92 -35.27 18.45
N GLY A 150 14.07 -34.38 17.91
CA GLY A 150 13.66 -34.39 16.50
C GLY A 150 12.67 -35.50 16.16
N ASN A 151 12.09 -36.15 17.17
CA ASN A 151 11.14 -37.27 17.01
C ASN A 151 9.67 -36.83 17.11
N TYR A 152 9.41 -35.53 17.14
CA TYR A 152 8.06 -35.00 17.13
C TYR A 152 7.31 -35.43 15.86
N MET A 153 6.11 -35.97 16.01
CA MET A 153 5.27 -36.44 14.91
C MET A 153 3.95 -35.69 14.90
N SER A 154 3.63 -35.05 13.77
CA SER A 154 2.32 -34.43 13.54
C SER A 154 1.24 -35.50 13.32
N SER A 155 -0.01 -35.21 13.71
CA SER A 155 -1.15 -36.09 13.42
C SER A 155 -1.71 -35.95 11.99
N LEU A 156 -1.25 -34.95 11.23
CA LEU A 156 -1.70 -34.76 9.85
C LEU A 156 -1.18 -35.86 8.92
N PRO A 157 -2.01 -36.39 8.00
CA PRO A 157 -1.59 -37.42 7.07
C PRO A 157 -0.50 -36.86 6.12
N PRO A 158 0.55 -37.64 5.82
CA PRO A 158 1.54 -37.23 4.84
C PRO A 158 0.86 -37.09 3.47
N PRO A 159 1.14 -36.02 2.70
CA PRO A 159 0.64 -35.89 1.33
C PRO A 159 1.07 -37.12 0.51
N THR A 160 0.15 -37.67 -0.28
CA THR A 160 0.37 -38.88 -1.06
C THR A 160 1.52 -38.70 -2.06
N GLY A 161 2.56 -39.52 -1.87
CA GLY A 161 3.75 -39.60 -2.74
C GLY A 161 4.85 -38.61 -2.34
N THR A 162 5.88 -39.11 -1.63
CA THR A 162 7.31 -38.85 -1.87
C THR A 162 8.19 -39.46 -0.75
N SER A 163 9.51 -39.37 -0.93
CA SER A 163 10.63 -40.04 -0.25
C SER A 163 10.70 -39.88 1.29
N LYS A 164 11.56 -40.68 1.96
CA LYS A 164 11.81 -40.58 3.42
C LYS A 164 12.29 -39.18 3.87
N GLU A 165 12.96 -38.42 3.01
CA GLU A 165 13.41 -37.05 3.31
C GLU A 165 12.24 -36.05 3.33
N ASP A 166 11.27 -36.18 2.42
CA ASP A 166 10.08 -35.33 2.40
C ASP A 166 9.16 -35.56 3.61
N LEU A 167 9.10 -36.80 4.11
CA LEU A 167 8.40 -37.14 5.34
C LEU A 167 9.04 -36.49 6.57
N SER A 168 10.37 -36.45 6.63
CA SER A 168 11.13 -35.80 7.72
C SER A 168 10.94 -34.27 7.74
N ILE A 169 10.86 -33.65 6.55
CA ILE A 169 10.62 -32.21 6.38
C ILE A 169 9.17 -31.84 6.70
N LYS A 170 8.20 -32.76 6.56
CA LYS A 170 6.77 -32.47 6.82
C LYS A 170 6.31 -32.81 8.23
N ASN A 171 7.00 -33.73 8.92
CA ASN A 171 6.69 -34.06 10.32
C ASN A 171 7.21 -33.04 11.33
N ARG A 172 8.17 -32.18 10.95
CA ARG A 172 8.67 -31.11 11.81
C ARG A 172 7.70 -29.92 11.87
N PRO A 173 7.55 -29.27 13.04
CA PRO A 173 6.78 -28.04 13.16
C PRO A 173 7.29 -26.96 12.19
N ALA A 174 6.37 -26.30 11.49
CA ALA A 174 6.69 -25.11 10.70
C ALA A 174 7.09 -23.94 11.61
N LEU A 175 6.44 -23.85 12.78
CA LEU A 175 6.73 -22.85 13.79
C LEU A 175 6.67 -23.50 15.17
N LEU A 176 7.77 -23.39 15.92
CA LEU A 176 7.88 -23.82 17.32
C LEU A 176 8.05 -22.57 18.19
N VAL A 177 7.02 -22.26 18.99
CA VAL A 177 7.01 -21.13 19.92
C VAL A 177 7.20 -21.65 21.34
N VAL A 178 8.31 -21.29 21.97
CA VAL A 178 8.71 -21.73 23.30
C VAL A 178 8.60 -20.55 24.26
N GLY A 179 7.72 -20.65 25.26
CA GLY A 179 7.60 -19.66 26.32
C GLY A 179 7.86 -20.26 27.70
N SER A 180 8.68 -19.57 28.50
CA SER A 180 9.06 -20.03 29.84
C SER A 180 9.69 -18.87 30.62
N GLY A 181 9.59 -18.89 31.94
CA GLY A 181 10.32 -17.93 32.77
C GLY A 181 9.61 -17.60 34.07
N LEU A 182 8.46 -16.93 34.02
CA LEU A 182 7.80 -16.40 35.22
C LEU A 182 7.46 -17.47 36.27
N TRP A 183 7.22 -18.71 35.84
CA TRP A 183 6.96 -19.85 36.74
C TRP A 183 8.18 -20.32 37.54
N TYR A 184 9.39 -19.97 37.10
CA TYR A 184 10.62 -20.22 37.85
C TYR A 184 10.86 -19.20 38.95
N LEU A 185 10.18 -18.05 38.92
CA LEU A 185 10.35 -17.01 39.91
C LEU A 185 9.72 -17.42 41.25
N GLY A 186 10.45 -17.19 42.34
CA GLY A 186 10.07 -17.61 43.69
C GLY A 186 10.37 -19.08 44.03
N LEU A 187 11.00 -19.84 43.12
CA LEU A 187 11.56 -21.16 43.43
C LEU A 187 13.04 -21.05 43.85
N PRO A 188 13.52 -21.89 44.79
CA PRO A 188 14.95 -22.03 45.05
C PRO A 188 15.69 -22.38 43.76
N THR A 189 16.77 -21.64 43.45
CA THR A 189 17.57 -21.80 42.20
C THR A 189 16.74 -21.79 40.90
N GLY A 190 15.57 -21.16 40.91
CA GLY A 190 14.65 -21.14 39.76
C GLY A 190 15.26 -20.50 38.52
N ILE A 191 15.88 -19.33 38.65
CA ILE A 191 16.52 -18.62 37.54
C ILE A 191 17.64 -19.48 36.93
N ASP A 192 18.47 -20.13 37.74
CA ASP A 192 19.57 -20.96 37.24
C ASP A 192 19.05 -22.23 36.55
N THR A 193 17.97 -22.81 37.06
CA THR A 193 17.30 -23.94 36.41
C THR A 193 16.72 -23.52 35.05
N TRP A 194 16.09 -22.35 34.97
CA TRP A 194 15.61 -21.79 33.72
C TRP A 194 16.77 -21.55 32.73
N LYS A 195 17.89 -20.96 33.18
CA LYS A 195 19.09 -20.77 32.34
C LYS A 195 19.57 -22.08 31.73
N MET A 196 19.62 -23.18 32.49
CA MET A 196 20.00 -24.50 31.97
C MET A 196 19.06 -24.97 30.85
N LYS A 197 17.75 -24.70 30.94
CA LYS A 197 16.79 -25.05 29.88
C LYS A 197 17.02 -24.23 28.61
N ILE A 198 17.27 -22.93 28.76
CA ILE A 198 17.58 -22.05 27.63
C ILE A 198 18.90 -22.46 26.97
N ASP A 199 19.94 -22.72 27.76
CA ASP A 199 21.23 -23.18 27.26
C ASP A 199 21.13 -24.48 26.47
N HIS A 200 20.33 -25.43 26.95
CA HIS A 200 20.07 -26.69 26.25
C HIS A 200 19.39 -26.46 24.88
N LEU A 201 18.41 -25.55 24.81
CA LEU A 201 17.75 -25.18 23.55
C LEU A 201 18.75 -24.57 22.55
N PHE A 202 19.57 -23.61 22.98
CA PHE A 202 20.62 -23.02 22.13
C PHE A 202 21.67 -24.05 21.69
N GLN A 203 22.04 -24.98 22.57
CA GLN A 203 23.01 -26.02 22.26
C GLN A 203 22.50 -26.98 21.17
N ILE A 204 21.27 -27.50 21.32
CA ILE A 204 20.68 -28.46 20.38
C ILE A 204 20.36 -27.81 19.03
N SER A 205 19.88 -26.57 19.05
CA SER A 205 19.57 -25.83 17.82
C SER A 205 20.81 -25.28 17.11
N SER A 206 21.99 -25.38 17.70
CA SER A 206 23.21 -24.82 17.11
C SER A 206 23.53 -25.46 15.75
N PRO A 207 24.01 -24.68 14.76
CA PRO A 207 24.36 -25.22 13.43
C PRO A 207 25.39 -26.36 13.47
N ARG A 208 26.29 -26.36 14.47
CA ARG A 208 27.28 -27.43 14.68
C ARG A 208 26.62 -28.76 15.05
N MET A 209 25.52 -28.72 15.81
CA MET A 209 24.73 -29.89 16.16
C MET A 209 23.72 -30.27 15.06
N ALA A 210 23.29 -29.31 14.24
CA ALA A 210 22.36 -29.53 13.13
C ALA A 210 22.90 -30.46 12.02
N HIS A 211 24.23 -30.65 11.92
CA HIS A 211 24.82 -31.65 11.03
C HIS A 211 24.76 -33.08 11.59
N LYS A 212 24.56 -33.24 12.91
CA LYS A 212 24.49 -34.52 13.61
C LYS A 212 23.06 -34.92 14.01
N GLN A 213 22.15 -33.95 14.10
CA GLN A 213 20.79 -34.12 14.61
C GLN A 213 19.79 -33.42 13.68
N ALA A 214 18.59 -33.98 13.53
CA ALA A 214 17.55 -33.39 12.70
C ALA A 214 17.10 -32.02 13.27
N ARG A 215 16.80 -31.06 12.39
CA ARG A 215 16.24 -29.76 12.79
C ARG A 215 14.90 -29.96 13.52
N ILE A 216 14.75 -29.32 14.67
CA ILE A 216 13.57 -29.47 15.54
C ILE A 216 12.33 -28.69 15.05
N ALA A 217 12.51 -27.65 14.24
CA ALA A 217 11.46 -26.89 13.57
C ALA A 217 12.04 -26.10 12.38
N ASP A 218 11.17 -25.57 11.51
CA ASP A 218 11.57 -24.61 10.47
C ASP A 218 11.91 -23.23 11.06
N GLU A 219 11.04 -22.72 11.93
CA GLU A 219 11.23 -21.47 12.68
C GLU A 219 11.14 -21.75 14.19
N ILE A 220 12.15 -21.36 14.95
CA ILE A 220 12.21 -21.53 16.41
C ILE A 220 12.11 -20.16 17.07
N VAL A 221 11.03 -19.92 17.80
CA VAL A 221 10.80 -18.66 18.50
C VAL A 221 10.88 -18.90 20.00
N LEU A 222 11.86 -18.29 20.66
CA LEU A 222 11.91 -18.23 22.12
C LEU A 222 11.28 -16.90 22.56
N LEU A 223 10.10 -16.98 23.18
CA LEU A 223 9.42 -15.79 23.69
C LEU A 223 10.28 -15.13 24.78
N PRO A 224 10.36 -13.79 24.82
CA PRO A 224 10.95 -13.11 25.96
C PRO A 224 10.14 -13.45 27.22
N VAL A 225 10.79 -13.39 28.39
CA VAL A 225 10.06 -13.46 29.65
C VAL A 225 9.20 -12.21 29.74
N GLU A 226 7.88 -12.40 29.74
CA GLU A 226 6.91 -11.30 29.78
C GLU A 226 7.25 -10.35 30.93
N TYR A 227 7.34 -9.05 30.62
CA TYR A 227 7.53 -8.02 31.63
C TYR A 227 6.18 -7.60 32.20
N PRO A 228 5.81 -8.04 33.42
CA PRO A 228 4.47 -7.81 33.93
C PRO A 228 4.18 -6.33 34.15
N ALA A 229 2.91 -5.94 34.03
CA ALA A 229 2.45 -4.68 34.61
C ALA A 229 2.38 -4.84 36.14
N PHE A 230 3.53 -4.67 36.81
CA PHE A 230 3.74 -4.98 38.23
C PHE A 230 2.68 -4.36 39.15
N GLU A 231 2.19 -3.16 38.83
CA GLU A 231 1.15 -2.48 39.61
C GLU A 231 -0.16 -3.27 39.69
N LYS A 232 -0.50 -4.02 38.63
CA LYS A 232 -1.74 -4.80 38.47
C LYS A 232 -1.64 -6.23 38.98
N LEU A 233 -0.45 -6.67 39.40
CA LEU A 233 -0.26 -8.00 39.98
C LEU A 233 -0.98 -8.13 41.32
N ASN A 234 -1.54 -9.31 41.59
CA ASN A 234 -2.03 -9.65 42.92
C ASN A 234 -0.88 -9.85 43.93
N GLN A 235 -1.18 -9.84 45.22
CA GLN A 235 -0.15 -9.90 46.28
C GLN A 235 0.74 -11.14 46.19
N ALA A 236 0.15 -12.31 45.93
CA ALA A 236 0.91 -13.56 45.81
C ALA A 236 1.94 -13.53 44.65
N ARG A 237 1.60 -12.87 43.54
CA ARG A 237 2.52 -12.67 42.41
C ARG A 237 3.55 -11.58 42.70
N LYS A 238 3.17 -10.47 43.35
CA LYS A 238 4.09 -9.40 43.75
C LYS A 238 5.22 -9.89 44.67
N HIS A 239 4.94 -10.87 45.52
CA HIS A 239 5.97 -11.50 46.38
C HIS A 239 6.94 -12.42 45.64
N LYS A 240 6.60 -12.90 44.43
CA LYS A 240 7.41 -13.85 43.68
C LYS A 240 8.11 -13.22 42.48
N MET A 241 7.48 -12.25 41.85
CA MET A 241 7.91 -11.66 40.59
C MET A 241 8.45 -10.26 40.84
N HIS A 242 9.75 -10.08 40.66
CA HIS A 242 10.41 -8.78 40.77
C HIS A 242 10.91 -8.27 39.42
N PRO A 243 10.88 -6.94 39.17
CA PRO A 243 11.36 -6.35 37.92
C PRO A 243 12.79 -6.75 37.57
N ASN A 244 13.68 -6.77 38.56
CA ASN A 244 15.10 -7.09 38.36
C ASN A 244 15.31 -8.54 37.89
N ASP A 245 14.52 -9.49 38.41
CA ASP A 245 14.63 -10.90 38.02
C ASP A 245 14.20 -11.09 36.56
N VAL A 246 13.09 -10.47 36.15
CA VAL A 246 12.60 -10.52 34.77
C VAL A 246 13.58 -9.86 33.80
N GLN A 247 14.16 -8.71 34.19
CA GLN A 247 15.20 -8.05 33.40
C GLN A 247 16.45 -8.92 33.28
N GLN A 248 16.89 -9.55 34.36
CA GLN A 248 18.03 -10.46 34.35
C GLN A 248 17.82 -11.64 33.40
N MET A 249 16.63 -12.25 33.42
CA MET A 249 16.29 -13.36 32.53
C MET A 249 16.27 -12.91 31.05
N ASN A 250 15.60 -11.80 30.74
CA ASN A 250 15.59 -11.28 29.37
C ASN A 250 16.98 -10.87 28.87
N ALA A 251 17.78 -10.22 29.71
CA ALA A 251 19.16 -9.85 29.40
C ALA A 251 20.02 -11.09 29.12
N TYR A 252 19.82 -12.18 29.87
CA TYR A 252 20.51 -13.44 29.65
C TYR A 252 20.19 -14.06 28.29
N SER A 253 18.92 -14.15 27.91
CA SER A 253 18.51 -14.68 26.60
C SER A 253 19.10 -13.86 25.44
N LEU A 254 19.13 -12.54 25.57
CA LEU A 254 19.74 -11.65 24.58
C LEU A 254 21.26 -11.79 24.53
N GLN A 255 21.92 -11.91 25.69
CA GLN A 255 23.36 -12.19 25.74
C GLN A 255 23.70 -13.50 25.02
N LYS A 256 22.88 -14.55 25.20
CA LYS A 256 23.05 -15.83 24.52
C LYS A 256 22.89 -15.70 23.01
N LEU A 257 21.85 -15.00 22.55
CA LEU A 257 21.65 -14.71 21.13
C LEU A 257 22.83 -13.94 20.53
N ASN A 258 23.29 -12.87 21.18
CA ASN A 258 24.41 -12.04 20.71
C ASN A 258 25.74 -12.82 20.68
N SER A 259 25.95 -13.73 21.64
CA SER A 259 27.14 -14.61 21.64
C SER A 259 27.08 -15.72 20.59
N SER A 260 25.90 -15.96 20.00
CA SER A 260 25.62 -17.03 19.04
C SER A 260 24.91 -16.47 17.78
N PRO A 261 25.57 -15.64 16.97
CA PRO A 261 24.94 -14.95 15.84
C PRO A 261 24.44 -15.90 14.73
N SER A 262 24.91 -17.14 14.71
CA SER A 262 24.42 -18.19 13.79
C SER A 262 23.29 -19.02 14.38
N SER A 263 22.76 -18.67 15.55
CA SER A 263 21.64 -19.37 16.17
C SER A 263 20.38 -19.21 15.30
N PRO A 264 19.62 -20.29 15.04
CA PRO A 264 18.35 -20.21 14.32
C PRO A 264 17.19 -19.75 15.22
N ILE A 265 17.45 -19.35 16.46
CA ILE A 265 16.42 -18.94 17.42
C ILE A 265 16.11 -17.45 17.24
N ALA A 266 14.85 -17.12 17.00
CA ALA A 266 14.32 -15.77 17.04
C ALA A 266 13.79 -15.42 18.43
N ILE A 267 14.10 -14.22 18.94
CA ILE A 267 13.59 -13.70 20.21
C ILE A 267 12.85 -12.38 19.96
N PRO A 268 11.50 -12.37 19.91
CA PRO A 268 10.72 -11.18 19.61
C PRO A 268 10.61 -10.28 20.85
N THR A 269 11.69 -9.57 21.21
CA THR A 269 11.68 -8.65 22.37
C THR A 269 10.65 -7.54 22.23
N VAL A 270 10.24 -7.23 21.01
CA VAL A 270 9.16 -6.30 20.69
C VAL A 270 7.85 -6.65 21.40
N MET A 271 7.61 -7.93 21.74
CA MET A 271 6.40 -8.31 22.48
C MET A 271 6.36 -7.66 23.87
N ASN A 272 7.51 -7.53 24.54
CA ASN A 272 7.62 -6.79 25.79
C ASN A 272 7.45 -5.28 25.61
N LEU A 273 7.97 -4.70 24.51
CA LEU A 273 7.76 -3.27 24.20
C LEU A 273 6.27 -2.96 24.00
N ILE A 274 5.60 -3.75 23.17
CA ILE A 274 4.15 -3.69 22.92
C ILE A 274 3.36 -3.74 24.23
N SER A 275 3.66 -4.72 25.09
CA SER A 275 2.98 -4.91 26.38
C SER A 275 3.25 -3.78 27.37
N GLN A 276 4.48 -3.27 27.43
CA GLN A 276 4.89 -2.22 28.38
C GLN A 276 4.29 -0.85 28.03
N GLU A 277 4.14 -0.54 26.75
CA GLU A 277 3.53 0.72 26.29
C GLU A 277 2.00 0.71 26.41
N ALA A 278 1.39 -0.46 26.62
CA ALA A 278 -0.05 -0.63 26.72
C ALA A 278 -0.51 -1.28 28.04
N PRO A 279 -0.11 -0.75 29.23
CA PRO A 279 -0.45 -1.36 30.52
C PRO A 279 -1.95 -1.35 30.80
N SER A 280 -2.73 -0.50 30.13
CA SER A 280 -4.20 -0.47 30.21
C SER A 280 -4.87 -1.72 29.66
N GLU A 281 -4.19 -2.49 28.82
CA GLU A 281 -4.75 -3.63 28.07
C GLU A 281 -4.67 -4.97 28.80
N THR A 282 -4.29 -4.96 30.08
CA THR A 282 -4.31 -6.13 30.96
C THR A 282 -5.02 -5.81 32.27
N GLU A 283 -5.76 -6.77 32.82
CA GLU A 283 -6.42 -6.64 34.13
C GLU A 283 -5.55 -7.19 35.26
N ASP A 284 -4.84 -8.30 35.03
CA ASP A 284 -4.09 -9.03 36.05
C ASP A 284 -2.57 -8.86 35.97
N GLY A 285 -2.12 -8.00 35.05
CA GLY A 285 -0.73 -7.64 34.82
C GLY A 285 0.08 -8.63 33.99
N LEU A 286 -0.52 -9.73 33.51
CA LEU A 286 0.15 -10.77 32.74
C LEU A 286 -0.59 -11.15 31.45
N HIS A 287 -1.91 -11.22 31.50
CA HIS A 287 -2.72 -11.61 30.35
C HIS A 287 -3.28 -10.36 29.70
N TYR A 288 -2.77 -10.05 28.52
CA TYR A 288 -3.18 -8.87 27.74
C TYR A 288 -4.38 -9.18 26.84
N SER A 289 -5.05 -8.12 26.39
CA SER A 289 -6.26 -8.18 25.59
C SER A 289 -6.07 -8.92 24.26
N ASN A 290 -7.19 -9.34 23.67
CA ASN A 290 -7.19 -9.99 22.35
C ASN A 290 -6.54 -9.09 21.29
N LYS A 291 -6.72 -7.76 21.38
CA LYS A 291 -6.13 -6.77 20.47
C LYS A 291 -4.61 -6.88 20.42
N LEU A 292 -3.95 -6.91 21.57
CA LEU A 292 -2.48 -6.97 21.65
C LEU A 292 -1.95 -8.34 21.25
N THR A 293 -2.63 -9.40 21.72
CA THR A 293 -2.18 -10.76 21.48
C THR A 293 -2.37 -11.17 20.01
N ASP A 294 -3.36 -10.60 19.31
CA ASP A 294 -3.48 -10.71 17.85
C ASP A 294 -2.30 -10.02 17.13
N ILE A 295 -1.80 -8.88 17.63
CA ILE A 295 -0.63 -8.19 17.06
C ILE A 295 0.65 -8.99 17.30
N GLN A 296 0.84 -9.52 18.51
CA GLN A 296 1.95 -10.42 18.83
C GLN A 296 1.94 -11.67 17.95
N ALA A 297 0.75 -12.27 17.70
CA ALA A 297 0.63 -13.39 16.78
C ALA A 297 0.97 -13.00 15.33
N ARG A 298 0.62 -11.79 14.88
CA ARG A 298 1.01 -11.29 13.55
C ARG A 298 2.52 -11.18 13.41
N ILE A 299 3.27 -10.83 14.45
CA ILE A 299 4.74 -10.80 14.40
C ILE A 299 5.28 -12.19 14.04
N LEU A 300 4.75 -13.25 14.65
CA LEU A 300 5.15 -14.63 14.35
C LEU A 300 4.87 -15.01 12.88
N PHE A 301 3.70 -14.66 12.36
CA PHE A 301 3.38 -14.92 10.97
C PHE A 301 4.22 -14.09 10.01
N ASN A 302 4.50 -12.82 10.34
CA ASN A 302 5.36 -11.98 9.51
C ASN A 302 6.80 -12.52 9.45
N LEU A 303 7.30 -13.07 10.56
CA LEU A 303 8.61 -13.70 10.62
C LEU A 303 8.69 -14.92 9.67
N HIS A 304 7.71 -15.83 9.76
CA HIS A 304 7.77 -17.09 9.02
C HIS A 304 7.22 -17.02 7.58
N CYS A 305 6.08 -16.35 7.38
CA CYS A 305 5.29 -16.47 6.16
C CYS A 305 5.51 -15.38 5.12
N ASN A 306 6.06 -14.21 5.47
CA ASN A 306 6.11 -13.08 4.54
C ASN A 306 6.88 -13.41 3.25
N ASP A 307 8.00 -14.11 3.38
CA ASP A 307 8.83 -14.48 2.23
C ASP A 307 8.28 -15.68 1.42
N GLN A 308 7.46 -16.52 2.05
CA GLN A 308 6.89 -17.73 1.43
C GLN A 308 5.65 -17.43 0.57
N LEU A 309 4.92 -16.36 0.91
CA LEU A 309 3.72 -15.98 0.19
C LEU A 309 4.04 -15.33 -1.15
N LEU A 310 3.11 -15.46 -2.12
CA LEU A 310 3.26 -14.88 -3.46
C LEU A 310 3.66 -13.39 -3.40
N LYS A 311 4.75 -13.06 -4.09
CA LYS A 311 5.35 -11.72 -4.14
C LYS A 311 4.75 -10.86 -5.27
N LYS A 312 3.43 -10.69 -5.26
CA LYS A 312 2.68 -9.89 -6.26
C LYS A 312 2.17 -8.59 -5.64
N PHE A 313 2.13 -7.51 -6.43
CA PHE A 313 1.58 -6.22 -5.99
C PHE A 313 0.09 -6.35 -5.59
N PRO A 314 -0.37 -5.67 -4.51
CA PRO A 314 0.35 -4.71 -3.67
C PRO A 314 1.33 -5.40 -2.73
N LEU A 315 2.51 -4.80 -2.56
CA LEU A 315 3.50 -5.27 -1.60
C LEU A 315 3.16 -4.71 -0.21
N ASP A 316 2.22 -5.35 0.48
CA ASP A 316 1.74 -4.96 1.81
C ASP A 316 2.46 -5.70 2.96
N LYS A 317 3.46 -6.51 2.62
CA LYS A 317 4.35 -7.26 3.52
C LYS A 317 5.78 -6.94 3.17
N THR A 318 6.50 -6.29 4.09
CA THR A 318 7.87 -5.82 3.81
C THR A 318 8.85 -6.09 4.94
N CYS A 319 8.39 -6.59 6.09
CA CYS A 319 9.24 -7.15 7.14
C CYS A 319 9.59 -8.60 6.82
N CYS A 320 10.80 -9.07 7.09
CA CYS A 320 11.24 -10.43 6.71
C CYS A 320 10.86 -10.82 5.29
N PHE A 321 11.13 -9.92 4.35
CA PHE A 321 10.67 -10.03 2.98
C PHE A 321 11.79 -9.72 1.99
N GLN A 322 12.12 -10.70 1.16
CA GLN A 322 13.04 -10.50 0.05
C GLN A 322 12.26 -10.05 -1.19
N TYR A 323 12.56 -8.84 -1.68
CA TYR A 323 11.95 -8.32 -2.90
C TYR A 323 12.26 -9.22 -4.12
N PRO A 324 11.29 -9.44 -5.01
CA PRO A 324 11.53 -10.21 -6.22
C PRO A 324 12.54 -9.48 -7.13
N PRO A 325 13.48 -10.20 -7.77
CA PRO A 325 14.36 -9.60 -8.76
C PRO A 325 13.55 -9.12 -9.98
N PRO A 326 14.00 -8.07 -10.69
CA PRO A 326 13.31 -7.59 -11.88
C PRO A 326 13.30 -8.67 -12.97
N ASN A 327 12.17 -8.81 -13.65
CA ASN A 327 12.06 -9.67 -14.82
C ASN A 327 12.79 -9.05 -16.03
N TRP A 328 13.00 -9.83 -17.10
CA TRP A 328 13.74 -9.39 -18.28
C TRP A 328 13.13 -8.14 -18.97
N ILE A 329 11.79 -8.01 -18.95
CA ILE A 329 11.11 -6.84 -19.52
C ILE A 329 11.43 -5.61 -18.68
N GLN A 330 11.29 -5.70 -17.35
CA GLN A 330 11.67 -4.63 -16.43
C GLN A 330 13.13 -4.24 -16.60
N ILE A 331 14.06 -5.20 -16.72
CA ILE A 331 15.48 -4.94 -16.94
C ILE A 331 15.69 -4.13 -18.22
N ILE A 332 15.08 -4.54 -19.34
CA ILE A 332 15.19 -3.81 -20.62
C ILE A 332 14.68 -2.38 -20.48
N PHE A 333 13.50 -2.18 -19.89
CA PHE A 333 12.94 -0.85 -19.69
C PHE A 333 13.79 0.01 -18.75
N LEU A 334 14.24 -0.55 -17.62
CA LEU A 334 15.08 0.15 -16.65
C LEU A 334 16.42 0.56 -17.27
N LEU A 335 17.08 -0.33 -18.01
CA LEU A 335 18.33 -0.02 -18.71
C LEU A 335 18.12 1.02 -19.80
N PHE A 336 17.03 0.91 -20.59
CA PHE A 336 16.69 1.90 -21.60
C PHE A 336 16.48 3.28 -20.97
N LEU A 337 15.67 3.37 -19.91
CA LEU A 337 15.38 4.63 -19.23
C LEU A 337 16.58 5.22 -18.50
N LEU A 338 17.47 4.38 -17.96
CA LEU A 338 18.66 4.80 -17.22
C LEU A 338 19.82 5.21 -18.13
N VAL A 339 20.01 4.51 -19.25
CA VAL A 339 21.25 4.62 -20.05
C VAL A 339 21.03 5.39 -21.34
N TRP A 340 19.92 5.15 -22.05
CA TRP A 340 19.79 5.62 -23.44
C TRP A 340 19.78 7.15 -23.56
N ALA A 341 18.97 7.83 -22.74
CA ALA A 341 18.89 9.29 -22.80
C ALA A 341 20.19 9.98 -22.30
N PRO A 342 20.79 9.58 -21.16
CA PRO A 342 22.09 10.13 -20.73
C PRO A 342 23.22 9.86 -21.71
N LEU A 343 23.27 8.68 -22.35
CA LEU A 343 24.26 8.37 -23.38
C LEU A 343 24.14 9.31 -24.59
N GLY A 344 22.92 9.59 -25.03
CA GLY A 344 22.68 10.55 -26.11
C GLY A 344 23.18 11.95 -25.75
N LEU A 345 22.91 12.42 -24.53
CA LEU A 345 23.39 13.72 -24.04
C LEU A 345 24.92 13.78 -24.01
N TYR A 346 25.56 12.71 -23.54
CA TYR A 346 27.02 12.60 -23.52
C TYR A 346 27.62 12.65 -24.94
N ILE A 347 27.08 11.89 -25.89
CA ILE A 347 27.57 11.88 -27.28
C ILE A 347 27.42 13.26 -27.92
N HIS A 348 26.29 13.95 -27.73
CA HIS A 348 26.10 15.30 -28.25
C HIS A 348 27.03 16.35 -27.61
N GLN A 349 27.51 16.11 -26.39
CA GLN A 349 28.47 16.98 -25.71
C GLN A 349 29.90 16.83 -26.26
N TYR A 350 30.24 15.68 -26.85
CA TYR A 350 31.57 15.38 -27.41
C TYR A 350 31.54 15.07 -28.92
N PRO A 351 31.24 16.06 -29.77
CA PRO A 351 31.04 15.87 -31.22
C PRO A 351 32.31 15.43 -31.98
N ASN A 352 33.50 15.59 -31.38
CA ASN A 352 34.79 15.19 -31.99
C ASN A 352 35.25 13.79 -31.59
N SER A 353 34.46 13.06 -30.80
CA SER A 353 34.77 11.68 -30.40
C SER A 353 34.44 10.68 -31.51
N SER A 354 35.09 9.51 -31.52
CA SER A 354 34.72 8.42 -32.44
C SER A 354 33.27 7.95 -32.28
N LEU A 355 32.66 8.19 -31.10
CA LEU A 355 31.27 7.87 -30.81
C LEU A 355 30.28 8.83 -31.49
N ALA A 356 30.71 10.02 -31.94
CA ALA A 356 29.83 11.01 -32.56
C ALA A 356 29.13 10.51 -33.84
N VAL A 357 29.70 9.49 -34.50
CA VAL A 357 29.06 8.80 -35.64
C VAL A 357 27.69 8.26 -35.28
N HIS A 358 27.44 7.90 -34.01
CA HIS A 358 26.16 7.36 -33.53
C HIS A 358 25.14 8.44 -33.13
N ALA A 359 25.45 9.73 -33.28
CA ALA A 359 24.54 10.81 -32.91
C ALA A 359 23.19 10.77 -33.65
N TYR A 360 23.13 10.15 -34.85
CA TYR A 360 21.88 9.98 -35.61
C TYR A 360 20.83 9.09 -34.91
N LEU A 361 21.24 8.26 -33.95
CA LEU A 361 20.35 7.41 -33.16
C LEU A 361 19.59 8.18 -32.07
N PHE A 362 20.02 9.41 -31.77
CA PHE A 362 19.49 10.20 -30.66
C PHE A 362 18.72 11.43 -31.17
N PRO A 363 17.60 11.78 -30.52
CA PRO A 363 16.86 12.99 -30.82
C PRO A 363 17.61 14.24 -30.30
N SER A 364 17.02 15.42 -30.52
CA SER A 364 17.58 16.68 -30.01
C SER A 364 17.78 16.69 -28.49
N ASN A 365 18.76 17.47 -28.02
CA ASN A 365 19.12 17.62 -26.61
C ASN A 365 17.92 17.92 -25.69
N ASP A 366 16.97 18.76 -26.11
CA ASP A 366 15.79 19.07 -25.30
C ASP A 366 14.90 17.84 -25.03
N ARG A 367 14.75 16.97 -26.04
CA ARG A 367 13.98 15.74 -25.91
C ARG A 367 14.73 14.72 -25.06
N LEU A 368 16.04 14.61 -25.22
CA LEU A 368 16.89 13.77 -24.39
C LEU A 368 16.85 14.18 -22.92
N ASN A 369 16.93 15.48 -22.62
CA ASN A 369 16.80 16.00 -21.26
C ASN A 369 15.44 15.63 -20.64
N SER A 370 14.35 15.80 -21.40
CA SER A 370 13.00 15.43 -20.95
C SER A 370 12.88 13.92 -20.69
N LEU A 371 13.47 13.08 -21.55
CA LEU A 371 13.48 11.64 -21.39
C LEU A 371 14.37 11.19 -20.22
N ALA A 372 15.49 11.87 -19.96
CA ALA A 372 16.35 11.60 -18.81
C ALA A 372 15.64 11.92 -17.49
N ILE A 373 14.93 13.06 -17.40
CA ILE A 373 14.12 13.41 -16.22
C ILE A 373 12.99 12.40 -16.02
N PHE A 374 12.30 12.02 -17.11
CA PHE A 374 11.25 11.01 -17.06
C PHE A 374 11.80 9.65 -16.60
N GLY A 375 12.88 9.17 -17.22
CA GLY A 375 13.54 7.91 -16.86
C GLY A 375 14.04 7.90 -15.42
N GLY A 376 14.74 8.96 -14.99
CA GLY A 376 15.18 9.12 -13.61
C GLY A 376 14.03 9.12 -12.60
N SER A 377 12.90 9.76 -12.93
CA SER A 377 11.69 9.73 -12.09
C SER A 377 11.11 8.32 -11.96
N ILE A 378 11.03 7.56 -13.06
CA ILE A 378 10.55 6.18 -13.07
C ILE A 378 11.47 5.27 -12.26
N ILE A 379 12.79 5.43 -12.40
CA ILE A 379 13.79 4.66 -11.66
C ILE A 379 13.69 4.96 -10.17
N LEU A 380 13.54 6.23 -9.80
CA LEU A 380 13.33 6.60 -8.39
C LEU A 380 12.06 5.93 -7.84
N ILE A 381 10.94 5.96 -8.57
CA ILE A 381 9.71 5.26 -8.16
C ILE A 381 9.93 3.75 -8.01
N TYR A 382 10.65 3.12 -8.95
CA TYR A 382 10.99 1.71 -8.87
C TYR A 382 11.83 1.40 -7.63
N LEU A 383 12.90 2.16 -7.38
CA LEU A 383 13.74 2.01 -6.19
C LEU A 383 12.92 2.24 -4.90
N SER A 384 12.04 3.23 -4.89
CA SER A 384 11.21 3.57 -3.74
C SER A 384 10.15 2.53 -3.42
N ASP A 385 9.64 1.76 -4.38
CA ASP A 385 8.52 0.84 -4.17
C ASP A 385 8.88 -0.65 -4.32
N ARG A 386 9.82 -0.99 -5.21
CA ARG A 386 10.25 -2.38 -5.53
C ARG A 386 11.56 -2.81 -4.86
N THR A 387 12.14 -1.96 -4.00
CA THR A 387 13.34 -2.31 -3.23
C THR A 387 13.23 -1.87 -1.76
N SER A 388 14.16 -2.33 -0.93
CA SER A 388 14.35 -1.91 0.47
C SER A 388 15.16 -0.61 0.62
N MET A 389 15.51 0.07 -0.48
CA MET A 389 16.30 1.32 -0.44
C MET A 389 15.65 2.42 0.40
N PHE A 390 14.32 2.46 0.44
CA PHE A 390 13.56 3.37 1.30
C PHE A 390 12.76 2.58 2.33
N ASN A 391 12.65 3.14 3.53
CA ASN A 391 11.88 2.54 4.62
C ASN A 391 10.40 2.48 4.23
N LYS A 392 9.71 1.44 4.69
CA LYS A 392 8.30 1.22 4.44
C LYS A 392 7.53 1.39 5.74
N GLU A 393 6.41 2.08 5.65
CA GLU A 393 5.57 2.38 6.80
C GLU A 393 4.10 2.25 6.41
N GLN A 394 3.29 1.74 7.33
CA GLN A 394 1.84 1.70 7.16
C GLN A 394 1.30 3.13 7.17
N LYS A 395 0.34 3.40 6.28
CA LYS A 395 -0.28 4.72 6.24
C LYS A 395 -1.16 4.91 7.48
N GLN A 396 -0.89 5.96 8.22
CA GLN A 396 -1.68 6.38 9.37
C GLN A 396 -2.19 7.82 9.16
N PHE A 397 -3.49 8.02 9.35
CA PHE A 397 -4.06 9.36 9.24
C PHE A 397 -3.75 10.20 10.48
N ASP A 398 -2.97 11.25 10.29
CA ASP A 398 -2.77 12.29 11.30
C ASP A 398 -3.38 13.63 10.83
N LYS A 399 -4.16 14.25 11.74
CA LYS A 399 -4.89 15.49 11.43
C LYS A 399 -3.95 16.68 11.26
N LEU A 400 -2.90 16.76 12.07
CA LEU A 400 -1.99 17.90 12.08
C LEU A 400 -1.12 17.87 10.82
N GLN A 401 -0.53 16.72 10.49
CA GLN A 401 0.22 16.52 9.25
C GLN A 401 -0.64 16.82 8.02
N PHE A 402 -1.89 16.35 7.98
CA PHE A 402 -2.81 16.64 6.89
C PHE A 402 -3.06 18.15 6.74
N ALA A 403 -3.38 18.84 7.84
CA ALA A 403 -3.62 20.28 7.82
C ALA A 403 -2.37 21.07 7.38
N THR A 404 -1.21 20.71 7.91
CA THR A 404 0.07 21.37 7.58
C THR A 404 0.45 21.17 6.12
N LEU A 405 0.35 19.95 5.57
CA LEU A 405 0.66 19.72 4.16
C LEU A 405 -0.28 20.47 3.22
N ASN A 406 -1.58 20.54 3.54
CA ASN A 406 -2.53 21.32 2.75
C ASN A 406 -2.25 22.83 2.86
N LEU A 407 -1.87 23.33 4.04
CA LEU A 407 -1.51 24.74 4.22
C LEU A 407 -0.24 25.10 3.45
N LEU A 408 0.79 24.25 3.49
CA LEU A 408 2.03 24.45 2.72
C LEU A 408 1.75 24.43 1.21
N ALA A 409 0.93 23.49 0.73
CA ALA A 409 0.48 23.47 -0.66
C ALA A 409 -0.26 24.76 -1.00
N LEU A 410 -1.15 25.24 -0.12
CA LEU A 410 -1.90 26.48 -0.30
C LEU A 410 -0.96 27.69 -0.43
N ILE A 411 0.01 27.83 0.48
CA ILE A 411 0.99 28.92 0.46
C ILE A 411 1.83 28.87 -0.80
N ALA A 412 2.37 27.69 -1.14
CA ALA A 412 3.20 27.51 -2.33
C ALA A 412 2.44 27.88 -3.60
N GLY A 413 1.18 27.45 -3.72
CA GLY A 413 0.39 27.76 -4.91
C GLY A 413 -0.03 29.22 -5.00
N ILE A 414 -0.40 29.88 -3.89
CA ILE A 414 -0.65 31.34 -3.87
C ILE A 414 0.62 32.10 -4.26
N TRP A 415 1.78 31.68 -3.75
CA TRP A 415 3.07 32.30 -4.07
C TRP A 415 3.47 32.10 -5.53
N SER A 416 3.09 30.97 -6.14
CA SER A 416 3.35 30.67 -7.56
C SER A 416 2.31 31.24 -8.53
N ALA A 417 1.25 31.90 -8.04
CA ALA A 417 0.17 32.38 -8.88
C ALA A 417 0.64 33.54 -9.78
N VAL A 418 0.37 33.43 -11.08
CA VAL A 418 0.75 34.43 -12.09
C VAL A 418 -0.48 34.90 -12.86
N THR A 419 -0.57 36.19 -13.15
CA THR A 419 -1.61 36.74 -14.01
C THR A 419 -1.30 36.45 -15.48
N SER A 420 -2.31 36.05 -16.25
CA SER A 420 -2.13 35.75 -17.68
C SER A 420 -1.76 37.02 -18.45
N GLU A 421 -0.65 36.97 -19.19
CA GLU A 421 -0.23 38.05 -20.10
C GLU A 421 -1.21 38.25 -21.28
N LYS A 422 -2.07 37.26 -21.56
CA LYS A 422 -3.02 37.27 -22.68
C LYS A 422 -4.38 37.90 -22.33
N GLY A 423 -4.53 38.44 -21.11
CA GLY A 423 -5.79 39.00 -20.63
C GLY A 423 -6.86 37.93 -20.31
N ASP A 424 -8.12 38.34 -20.22
CA ASP A 424 -9.24 37.42 -19.95
C ASP A 424 -9.59 36.59 -21.19
N LEU A 425 -9.17 35.32 -21.19
CA LEU A 425 -9.43 34.35 -22.25
C LEU A 425 -10.84 33.71 -22.16
N GLY A 426 -11.68 34.17 -21.22
CA GLY A 426 -13.03 33.67 -20.98
C GLY A 426 -13.10 32.53 -19.95
N LEU A 427 -14.30 31.97 -19.79
CA LEU A 427 -14.61 30.97 -18.77
C LEU A 427 -13.89 29.64 -19.03
N LEU A 428 -13.23 29.11 -17.99
CA LEU A 428 -12.51 27.83 -18.02
C LEU A 428 -11.53 27.77 -19.19
N ASN A 429 -10.75 28.84 -19.32
CA ASN A 429 -9.66 28.85 -20.28
C ASN A 429 -8.61 27.80 -19.92
N ARG A 430 -7.73 27.48 -20.87
CA ARG A 430 -6.76 26.40 -20.70
C ARG A 430 -5.85 26.63 -19.48
N GLU A 431 -5.34 27.85 -19.32
CA GLU A 431 -4.40 28.20 -18.24
C GLU A 431 -5.06 27.99 -16.86
N GLN A 432 -6.30 28.47 -16.68
CA GLN A 432 -7.11 28.22 -15.47
C GLN A 432 -7.36 26.72 -15.23
N THR A 433 -7.74 25.96 -16.26
CA THR A 433 -8.01 24.53 -16.07
C THR A 433 -6.74 23.74 -15.76
N ASP A 434 -5.59 24.14 -16.28
CA ASP A 434 -4.32 23.47 -16.02
C ASP A 434 -3.84 23.77 -14.58
N GLU A 435 -4.03 25.00 -14.09
CA GLU A 435 -3.80 25.36 -12.68
C GLU A 435 -4.71 24.56 -11.73
N TRP A 436 -6.02 24.50 -12.03
CA TRP A 436 -6.97 23.75 -11.21
C TRP A 436 -6.64 22.26 -11.15
N LYS A 437 -6.23 21.65 -12.27
CA LYS A 437 -5.76 20.25 -12.29
C LYS A 437 -4.52 20.06 -11.41
N GLY A 438 -3.58 21.00 -11.41
CA GLY A 438 -2.39 20.95 -10.56
C GLY A 438 -2.74 20.95 -9.07
N TRP A 439 -3.60 21.89 -8.64
CA TRP A 439 -4.11 21.93 -7.26
C TRP A 439 -4.79 20.62 -6.85
N MET A 440 -5.64 20.09 -7.73
CA MET A 440 -6.33 18.84 -7.49
C MET A 440 -5.37 17.66 -7.36
N GLN A 441 -4.31 17.60 -8.19
CA GLN A 441 -3.30 16.55 -8.09
C GLN A 441 -2.56 16.59 -6.75
N ILE A 442 -2.19 17.77 -6.25
CA ILE A 442 -1.53 17.92 -4.94
C ILE A 442 -2.48 17.48 -3.81
N ALA A 443 -3.74 17.92 -3.85
CA ALA A 443 -4.74 17.54 -2.85
C ALA A 443 -5.00 16.02 -2.83
N ILE A 444 -5.12 15.39 -4.02
CA ILE A 444 -5.29 13.95 -4.18
C ILE A 444 -4.04 13.20 -3.67
N LEU A 445 -2.84 13.74 -3.91
CA LEU A 445 -1.59 13.15 -3.44
C LEU A 445 -1.52 13.14 -1.91
N ILE A 446 -1.74 14.28 -1.26
CA ILE A 446 -1.76 14.39 0.22
C ILE A 446 -2.81 13.44 0.81
N TYR A 447 -4.00 13.42 0.21
CA TYR A 447 -5.10 12.53 0.59
C TYR A 447 -4.70 11.04 0.56
N HIS A 448 -4.03 10.58 -0.51
CA HIS A 448 -3.60 9.19 -0.63
C HIS A 448 -2.35 8.86 0.19
N TYR A 449 -1.48 9.84 0.41
CA TYR A 449 -0.26 9.68 1.21
C TYR A 449 -0.61 9.40 2.68
N LEU A 450 -1.51 10.20 3.27
CA LEU A 450 -1.91 10.10 4.68
C LEU A 450 -3.09 9.14 4.94
N ALA A 451 -3.49 8.32 3.95
CA ALA A 451 -4.68 7.45 4.04
C ALA A 451 -5.95 8.18 4.53
N ALA A 452 -6.13 9.45 4.12
CA ALA A 452 -7.26 10.28 4.54
C ALA A 452 -8.62 9.81 3.98
N SER A 453 -8.63 8.77 3.14
CA SER A 453 -9.83 8.10 2.62
C SER A 453 -10.74 7.53 3.71
N GLN A 454 -10.18 7.21 4.89
CA GLN A 454 -10.95 6.69 6.02
C GLN A 454 -11.85 7.77 6.66
N ILE A 455 -11.55 9.05 6.41
CA ILE A 455 -12.32 10.18 6.92
C ILE A 455 -13.26 10.68 5.82
N SER A 456 -14.54 10.36 5.95
CA SER A 456 -15.53 10.73 4.92
C SER A 456 -15.69 12.24 4.72
N GLY A 457 -15.30 13.07 5.70
CA GLY A 457 -15.25 14.52 5.55
C GLY A 457 -14.20 15.01 4.54
N ILE A 458 -13.13 14.24 4.33
CA ILE A 458 -12.06 14.54 3.38
C ILE A 458 -12.31 13.83 2.04
N TYR A 459 -12.79 12.58 2.10
CA TYR A 459 -13.17 11.79 0.92
C TYR A 459 -14.11 12.55 -0.04
N ASN A 460 -15.16 13.18 0.52
CA ASN A 460 -16.18 13.86 -0.26
C ASN A 460 -15.62 15.04 -1.10
N PRO A 461 -14.87 16.01 -0.53
CA PRO A 461 -14.19 17.05 -1.31
C PRO A 461 -13.27 16.49 -2.41
N ILE A 462 -12.46 15.47 -2.09
CA ILE A 462 -11.56 14.86 -3.07
C ILE A 462 -12.33 14.21 -4.21
N ARG A 463 -13.51 13.64 -3.93
CA ARG A 463 -14.39 13.13 -5.00
C ARG A 463 -14.91 14.24 -5.90
N ILE A 464 -15.26 15.40 -5.35
CA ILE A 464 -15.64 16.57 -6.16
C ILE A 464 -14.48 16.96 -7.07
N CYS A 465 -13.23 16.96 -6.59
CA CYS A 465 -12.06 17.19 -7.47
C CYS A 465 -12.04 16.21 -8.64
N VAL A 466 -12.14 14.90 -8.40
CA VAL A 466 -12.16 13.88 -9.48
C VAL A 466 -13.29 14.16 -10.48
N ALA A 467 -14.50 14.45 -10.00
CA ALA A 467 -15.64 14.79 -10.83
C ALA A 467 -15.39 16.08 -11.65
N SER A 468 -14.78 17.11 -11.06
CA SER A 468 -14.38 18.33 -11.77
C SER A 468 -13.35 18.07 -12.86
N TYR A 469 -12.45 17.10 -12.70
CA TYR A 469 -11.53 16.71 -13.78
C TYR A 469 -12.28 16.13 -14.97
N LEU A 470 -13.24 15.24 -14.71
CA LEU A 470 -14.07 14.62 -15.73
C LEU A 470 -14.99 15.65 -16.39
N PHE A 471 -15.53 16.60 -15.63
CA PHE A 471 -16.23 17.77 -16.15
C PHE A 471 -15.37 18.56 -17.14
N MET A 472 -14.14 18.91 -16.74
CA MET A 472 -13.19 19.64 -17.59
C MET A 472 -12.80 18.83 -18.83
N THR A 473 -12.73 17.51 -18.74
CA THR A 473 -12.51 16.61 -19.87
C THR A 473 -13.66 16.72 -20.87
N GLY A 474 -14.90 16.62 -20.38
CA GLY A 474 -16.12 16.85 -21.18
C GLY A 474 -16.14 18.21 -21.85
N TYR A 475 -15.96 19.27 -21.06
CA TYR A 475 -15.95 20.67 -21.51
C TYR A 475 -14.88 20.94 -22.56
N GLY A 476 -13.63 20.58 -22.28
CA GLY A 476 -12.49 20.91 -23.15
C GLY A 476 -12.51 20.15 -24.47
N HIS A 477 -12.77 18.85 -24.45
CA HIS A 477 -12.81 18.05 -25.69
C HIS A 477 -14.04 18.35 -26.54
N PHE A 478 -15.20 18.59 -25.93
CA PHE A 478 -16.37 19.04 -26.68
C PHE A 478 -16.12 20.39 -27.35
N THR A 479 -15.60 21.38 -26.61
CA THR A 479 -15.24 22.70 -27.16
C THR A 479 -14.33 22.57 -28.38
N TYR A 480 -13.30 21.71 -28.28
CA TYR A 480 -12.36 21.47 -29.37
C TYR A 480 -13.05 20.90 -30.62
N TYR A 481 -13.84 19.83 -30.50
CA TYR A 481 -14.49 19.20 -31.65
C TYR A 481 -15.59 20.07 -32.26
N TYR A 482 -16.31 20.83 -31.44
CA TYR A 482 -17.33 21.75 -31.92
C TYR A 482 -16.71 22.91 -32.73
N LEU A 483 -15.64 23.53 -32.22
CA LEU A 483 -15.02 24.69 -32.88
C LEU A 483 -14.05 24.32 -34.00
N LYS A 484 -13.16 23.35 -33.78
CA LYS A 484 -12.10 23.00 -34.73
C LYS A 484 -12.54 22.00 -35.78
N LYS A 485 -13.59 21.21 -35.50
CA LYS A 485 -14.11 20.15 -36.39
C LYS A 485 -13.03 19.17 -36.89
N ASP A 486 -11.93 19.05 -36.13
CA ASP A 486 -10.82 18.15 -36.44
C ASP A 486 -11.05 16.80 -35.76
N PHE A 487 -11.39 15.80 -36.56
CA PHE A 487 -11.59 14.42 -36.13
C PHE A 487 -10.46 13.49 -36.60
N GLY A 488 -9.33 14.06 -37.01
CA GLY A 488 -8.21 13.30 -37.55
C GLY A 488 -7.59 12.34 -36.55
N PHE A 489 -7.09 11.21 -37.07
CA PHE A 489 -6.34 10.23 -36.27
C PHE A 489 -5.12 10.81 -35.52
N PRO A 490 -4.34 11.78 -36.07
CA PRO A 490 -3.20 12.36 -35.35
C PRO A 490 -3.58 12.97 -33.99
N ARG A 491 -4.77 13.58 -33.90
CA ARG A 491 -5.27 14.15 -32.65
C ARG A 491 -5.56 13.06 -31.61
N ILE A 492 -6.21 11.98 -32.03
CA ILE A 492 -6.54 10.84 -31.17
C ILE A 492 -5.25 10.26 -30.60
N LEU A 493 -4.28 9.94 -31.46
CA LEU A 493 -3.00 9.37 -31.05
C LEU A 493 -2.24 10.29 -30.09
N SER A 494 -2.16 11.59 -30.40
CA SER A 494 -1.48 12.58 -29.55
C SER A 494 -2.10 12.68 -28.15
N VAL A 495 -3.43 12.70 -28.06
CA VAL A 495 -4.13 12.79 -26.76
C VAL A 495 -3.96 11.50 -25.96
N LEU A 496 -4.14 10.32 -26.60
CA LEU A 496 -4.01 9.04 -25.92
C LEU A 496 -2.58 8.80 -25.41
N VAL A 497 -1.56 9.10 -26.21
CA VAL A 497 -0.16 8.99 -25.77
C VAL A 497 0.09 9.92 -24.59
N ARG A 498 -0.36 11.18 -24.67
CA ARG A 498 -0.16 12.15 -23.58
C ARG A 498 -0.81 11.71 -22.27
N LEU A 499 -1.99 11.10 -22.32
CA LEU A 499 -2.72 10.66 -21.11
C LEU A 499 -2.13 9.38 -20.50
N ASN A 500 -1.52 8.51 -21.31
CA ASN A 500 -1.17 7.15 -20.91
C ASN A 500 0.33 6.87 -20.85
N LEU A 501 1.19 7.75 -21.36
CA LEU A 501 2.63 7.49 -21.44
C LEU A 501 3.23 7.07 -20.07
N LEU A 502 2.93 7.85 -19.03
CA LEU A 502 3.41 7.58 -17.67
C LEU A 502 2.87 6.24 -17.13
N THR A 503 1.56 6.02 -17.23
CA THR A 503 0.88 4.86 -16.65
C THR A 503 1.23 3.55 -17.37
N LEU A 504 1.46 3.60 -18.69
CA LEU A 504 1.93 2.46 -19.47
C LEU A 504 3.36 2.07 -19.07
N VAL A 505 4.28 3.04 -19.00
CA VAL A 505 5.65 2.77 -18.58
C VAL A 505 5.70 2.24 -17.14
N LEU A 506 4.92 2.83 -16.23
CA LEU A 506 4.78 2.34 -14.86
C LEU A 506 4.22 0.91 -14.81
N ALA A 507 3.19 0.57 -15.59
CA ALA A 507 2.63 -0.78 -15.60
C ALA A 507 3.70 -1.85 -15.90
N TYR A 508 4.58 -1.59 -16.88
CA TYR A 508 5.69 -2.50 -17.20
C TYR A 508 6.80 -2.48 -16.16
N VAL A 509 7.27 -1.29 -15.75
CA VAL A 509 8.40 -1.16 -14.82
C VAL A 509 8.04 -1.67 -13.42
N MET A 510 6.79 -1.47 -13.01
CA MET A 510 6.31 -1.84 -11.68
C MET A 510 5.72 -3.26 -11.62
N ASP A 511 5.61 -3.94 -12.77
CA ASP A 511 4.95 -5.25 -12.91
C ASP A 511 3.52 -5.23 -12.32
N THR A 512 2.72 -4.25 -12.77
CA THR A 512 1.36 -4.03 -12.30
C THR A 512 0.37 -3.87 -13.44
N ASP A 513 -0.89 -4.21 -13.18
CA ASP A 513 -1.96 -4.03 -14.15
C ASP A 513 -2.18 -2.55 -14.48
N TYR A 514 -2.34 -2.24 -15.76
CA TYR A 514 -2.65 -0.89 -16.24
C TYR A 514 -3.89 -0.27 -15.58
N LEU A 515 -4.92 -1.07 -15.29
CA LEU A 515 -6.13 -0.60 -14.59
C LEU A 515 -5.88 -0.23 -13.12
N SER A 516 -4.76 -0.63 -12.52
CA SER A 516 -4.36 -0.15 -11.18
C SER A 516 -4.19 1.38 -11.18
N TYR A 517 -3.76 1.95 -12.31
CA TYR A 517 -3.67 3.40 -12.53
C TYR A 517 -4.96 3.97 -13.13
N TYR A 518 -6.12 3.51 -12.63
CA TYR A 518 -7.45 3.63 -13.25
C TYR A 518 -7.83 4.99 -13.84
N PHE A 519 -7.32 6.09 -13.27
CA PHE A 519 -7.70 7.44 -13.65
C PHE A 519 -7.31 7.79 -15.10
N SER A 520 -6.12 7.37 -15.54
CA SER A 520 -5.65 7.59 -16.91
C SER A 520 -6.47 6.81 -17.97
N PRO A 521 -6.73 5.49 -17.79
CA PRO A 521 -7.70 4.76 -18.61
C PRO A 521 -9.10 5.38 -18.58
N LEU A 522 -9.56 5.88 -17.42
CA LEU A 522 -10.89 6.46 -17.25
C LEU A 522 -11.06 7.72 -18.12
N VAL A 523 -10.11 8.64 -18.04
CA VAL A 523 -10.11 9.86 -18.87
C VAL A 523 -9.95 9.52 -20.35
N SER A 524 -9.12 8.53 -20.69
CA SER A 524 -8.92 8.08 -22.08
C SER A 524 -10.19 7.50 -22.69
N MET A 525 -10.91 6.67 -21.93
CA MET A 525 -12.21 6.15 -22.34
C MET A 525 -13.22 7.29 -22.55
N TRP A 526 -13.33 8.23 -21.62
CA TRP A 526 -14.24 9.37 -21.78
C TRP A 526 -13.88 10.24 -22.97
N PHE A 527 -12.59 10.46 -23.23
CA PHE A 527 -12.12 11.14 -24.44
C PHE A 527 -12.60 10.42 -25.71
N LEU A 528 -12.50 9.09 -25.77
CA LEU A 528 -12.98 8.30 -26.91
C LEU A 528 -14.50 8.33 -27.06
N ILE A 529 -15.25 8.30 -25.95
CA ILE A 529 -16.72 8.44 -25.97
C ILE A 529 -17.13 9.81 -26.51
N ILE A 530 -16.47 10.88 -26.06
CA ILE A 530 -16.72 12.24 -26.54
C ILE A 530 -16.38 12.35 -28.03
N TRP A 531 -15.23 11.81 -28.45
CA TRP A 531 -14.84 11.80 -29.86
C TRP A 531 -15.86 11.04 -30.72
N ALA A 532 -16.23 9.82 -30.32
CA ALA A 532 -17.20 8.99 -31.06
C ALA A 532 -18.56 9.69 -31.14
N THR A 533 -19.02 10.25 -30.02
CA THR A 533 -20.25 11.05 -29.98
C THR A 533 -20.15 12.21 -30.96
N MET A 534 -19.09 13.02 -30.94
CA MET A 534 -19.00 14.18 -31.82
C MET A 534 -18.78 13.82 -33.31
N PHE A 535 -18.10 12.71 -33.59
CA PHE A 535 -17.77 12.25 -34.95
C PHE A 535 -18.99 11.73 -35.74
N ILE A 536 -19.88 10.96 -35.09
CA ILE A 536 -21.05 10.36 -35.75
C ILE A 536 -21.99 11.48 -36.26
N GLY A 537 -22.15 11.61 -37.58
CA GLY A 537 -22.97 12.68 -38.16
C GLY A 537 -22.41 14.09 -37.94
N HIS A 538 -21.08 14.24 -37.85
CA HIS A 538 -20.43 15.52 -37.52
C HIS A 538 -20.83 16.72 -38.40
N GLN A 539 -21.24 16.47 -39.66
CA GLN A 539 -21.72 17.48 -40.60
C GLN A 539 -22.93 18.27 -40.08
N TRP A 540 -23.73 17.68 -39.20
CA TRP A 540 -24.98 18.26 -38.68
C TRP A 540 -24.84 18.83 -37.26
N ASN A 541 -23.63 18.80 -36.68
CA ASN A 541 -23.39 19.27 -35.30
C ASN A 541 -23.69 20.77 -35.10
N ASP A 542 -23.71 21.56 -36.18
CA ASP A 542 -24.07 22.98 -36.11
C ASP A 542 -25.55 23.20 -35.78
N ARG A 543 -26.42 22.23 -36.10
CA ARG A 543 -27.86 22.31 -35.84
C ARG A 543 -28.19 21.74 -34.46
N MET A 544 -28.68 22.59 -33.56
CA MET A 544 -29.03 22.19 -32.19
C MET A 544 -30.10 21.11 -32.12
N ILE A 545 -31.04 21.14 -33.07
CA ILE A 545 -32.10 20.12 -33.22
C ILE A 545 -31.50 18.72 -33.47
N PHE A 546 -30.31 18.64 -34.06
CA PHE A 546 -29.60 17.38 -34.24
C PHE A 546 -28.66 17.07 -33.06
N LEU A 547 -27.91 18.07 -32.58
CA LEU A 547 -26.89 17.85 -31.56
C LEU A 547 -27.48 17.46 -30.19
N LEU A 548 -28.57 18.09 -29.73
CA LEU A 548 -29.13 17.82 -28.41
C LEU A 548 -29.72 16.40 -28.28
N PRO A 549 -30.57 15.91 -29.21
CA PRO A 549 -31.05 14.52 -29.15
C PRO A 549 -29.91 13.51 -29.28
N LYS A 550 -28.89 13.83 -30.07
CA LYS A 550 -27.68 13.01 -30.22
C LYS A 550 -26.90 12.88 -28.91
N LEU A 551 -26.72 13.97 -28.15
CA LEU A 551 -26.11 13.93 -26.82
C LEU A 551 -26.96 13.08 -25.86
N ALA A 552 -28.29 13.29 -25.84
CA ALA A 552 -29.19 12.49 -25.01
C ALA A 552 -29.13 10.99 -25.33
N CYS A 553 -29.08 10.63 -26.62
CA CYS A 553 -28.90 9.25 -27.07
C CYS A 553 -27.57 8.66 -26.58
N SER A 554 -26.48 9.43 -26.67
CA SER A 554 -25.17 9.02 -26.13
C SER A 554 -25.24 8.74 -24.62
N VAL A 555 -25.91 9.59 -23.83
CA VAL A 555 -26.11 9.35 -22.38
C VAL A 555 -26.80 8.01 -22.16
N VAL A 556 -27.94 7.78 -22.83
CA VAL A 556 -28.71 6.54 -22.67
C VAL A 556 -27.89 5.30 -23.02
N LEU A 557 -27.13 5.35 -24.12
CA LEU A 557 -26.28 4.24 -24.56
C LEU A 557 -25.17 3.93 -23.55
N VAL A 558 -24.43 4.95 -23.11
CA VAL A 558 -23.31 4.77 -22.17
C VAL A 558 -23.80 4.30 -20.81
N VAL A 559 -24.86 4.91 -20.28
CA VAL A 559 -25.48 4.48 -19.01
C VAL A 559 -25.94 3.04 -19.11
N SER A 560 -26.64 2.67 -20.18
CA SER A 560 -27.14 1.30 -20.37
C SER A 560 -25.99 0.28 -20.47
N PHE A 561 -24.91 0.63 -21.16
CA PHE A 561 -23.75 -0.26 -21.31
C PHE A 561 -23.04 -0.53 -19.98
N PHE A 562 -22.77 0.50 -19.17
CA PHE A 562 -22.03 0.35 -17.92
C PHE A 562 -22.91 -0.12 -16.75
N THR A 563 -24.23 0.06 -16.82
CA THR A 563 -25.14 -0.51 -15.82
C THR A 563 -25.41 -1.99 -16.10
N ALA A 564 -25.38 -2.44 -17.35
CA ALA A 564 -25.51 -3.84 -17.73
C ALA A 564 -24.24 -4.65 -17.39
N ASP A 565 -24.39 -5.73 -16.61
CA ASP A 565 -23.24 -6.57 -16.21
C ASP A 565 -22.71 -7.48 -17.32
N LYS A 566 -23.61 -8.01 -18.15
CA LYS A 566 -23.28 -8.98 -19.21
C LYS A 566 -22.35 -8.42 -20.31
N PRO A 567 -22.65 -7.27 -20.96
CA PRO A 567 -21.83 -6.78 -22.06
C PRO A 567 -20.43 -6.39 -21.59
N LEU A 568 -20.32 -5.76 -20.41
CA LEU A 568 -19.03 -5.37 -19.87
C LEU A 568 -18.15 -6.58 -19.53
N ARG A 569 -18.73 -7.63 -18.91
CA ARG A 569 -18.01 -8.89 -18.63
C ARG A 569 -17.58 -9.60 -19.90
N PHE A 570 -18.40 -9.58 -20.95
CA PHE A 570 -18.04 -10.16 -22.25
C PHE A 570 -16.83 -9.45 -22.87
N VAL A 571 -16.86 -8.10 -22.91
CA VAL A 571 -15.75 -7.30 -23.44
C VAL A 571 -14.46 -7.53 -22.64
N PHE A 572 -14.54 -7.50 -21.31
CA PHE A 572 -13.37 -7.73 -20.46
C PHE A 572 -12.86 -9.17 -20.55
N GLY A 573 -13.76 -10.16 -20.66
CA GLY A 573 -13.38 -11.56 -20.88
C GLY A 573 -12.62 -11.74 -22.20
N PHE A 574 -13.11 -11.11 -23.27
CA PHE A 574 -12.41 -11.10 -24.56
C PHE A 574 -11.03 -10.44 -24.47
N ILE A 575 -10.93 -9.25 -23.87
CA ILE A 575 -9.66 -8.53 -23.70
C ILE A 575 -8.67 -9.37 -22.88
N ASN A 576 -9.11 -9.92 -21.75
CA ASN A 576 -8.27 -10.75 -20.89
C ASN A 576 -7.78 -12.01 -21.60
N GLN A 577 -8.62 -12.62 -22.44
CA GLN A 577 -8.24 -13.80 -23.22
C GLN A 577 -7.25 -13.47 -24.34
N VAL A 578 -7.45 -12.36 -25.07
CA VAL A 578 -6.61 -11.98 -26.21
C VAL A 578 -5.27 -11.40 -25.78
N PHE A 579 -5.28 -10.54 -24.75
CA PHE A 579 -4.10 -9.79 -24.30
C PHE A 579 -3.45 -10.35 -23.03
N GLY A 580 -4.00 -11.42 -22.44
CA GLY A 580 -3.48 -12.02 -21.22
C GLY A 580 -3.56 -11.10 -20.00
N THR A 581 -4.52 -10.17 -19.97
CA THR A 581 -4.69 -9.21 -18.88
C THR A 581 -5.54 -9.77 -17.74
N GLU A 582 -5.37 -9.25 -16.53
CA GLU A 582 -6.18 -9.61 -15.36
C GLU A 582 -7.23 -8.53 -15.01
N TRP A 583 -7.85 -7.91 -16.02
CA TRP A 583 -8.74 -6.77 -15.79
C TRP A 583 -10.07 -7.19 -15.17
N ILE A 584 -10.46 -6.52 -14.08
CA ILE A 584 -11.67 -6.82 -13.31
C ILE A 584 -12.83 -5.90 -13.72
N ALA A 585 -13.82 -6.47 -14.43
CA ALA A 585 -14.97 -5.73 -14.95
C ALA A 585 -15.85 -5.07 -13.86
N THR A 586 -16.02 -5.73 -12.71
CA THR A 586 -16.84 -5.22 -11.60
C THR A 586 -16.24 -3.97 -10.96
N GLU A 587 -14.92 -3.96 -10.80
CA GLU A 587 -14.19 -2.80 -10.29
C GLU A 587 -14.26 -1.65 -11.30
N TRP A 588 -14.06 -1.93 -12.58
CA TRP A 588 -14.18 -0.93 -13.63
C TRP A 588 -15.57 -0.30 -13.68
N LYS A 589 -16.63 -1.12 -13.65
CA LYS A 589 -18.02 -0.66 -13.56
C LYS A 589 -18.21 0.32 -12.41
N PHE A 590 -17.77 -0.06 -11.20
CA PHE A 590 -17.86 0.81 -10.03
C PHE A 590 -17.19 2.17 -10.28
N ARG A 591 -15.96 2.18 -10.79
CA ARG A 591 -15.19 3.42 -11.03
C ARG A 591 -15.85 4.33 -12.07
N VAL A 592 -16.39 3.78 -13.16
CA VAL A 592 -17.07 4.55 -14.21
C VAL A 592 -18.41 5.10 -13.72
N THR A 593 -19.18 4.29 -13.01
CA THR A 593 -20.56 4.65 -12.64
C THR A 593 -20.67 5.78 -11.61
N LEU A 594 -19.64 5.99 -10.79
CA LEU A 594 -19.65 7.01 -9.75
C LEU A 594 -19.80 8.44 -10.27
N ASP A 595 -19.16 8.79 -11.41
CA ASP A 595 -19.15 10.16 -11.95
C ASP A 595 -19.63 10.23 -13.41
N MET A 596 -20.36 9.24 -13.93
CA MET A 596 -20.63 9.15 -15.37
C MET A 596 -21.38 10.35 -15.98
N TYR A 597 -22.25 11.00 -15.22
CA TYR A 597 -23.07 12.12 -15.72
C TYR A 597 -22.29 13.44 -15.82
N ILE A 598 -21.23 13.62 -15.04
CA ILE A 598 -20.54 14.91 -14.94
C ILE A 598 -19.83 15.29 -16.25
N VAL A 599 -19.41 14.29 -17.03
CA VAL A 599 -18.77 14.50 -18.34
C VAL A 599 -19.76 15.14 -19.31
N TYR A 600 -20.99 14.62 -19.37
CA TYR A 600 -22.05 15.19 -20.20
C TYR A 600 -22.47 16.57 -19.73
N LEU A 601 -22.52 16.81 -18.42
CA LEU A 601 -22.72 18.17 -17.88
C LEU A 601 -21.63 19.11 -18.39
N GLY A 602 -20.36 18.69 -18.41
CA GLY A 602 -19.26 19.46 -19.01
C GLY A 602 -19.47 19.79 -20.48
N MET A 603 -19.96 18.83 -21.28
CA MET A 603 -20.28 19.03 -22.69
C MET A 603 -21.41 20.05 -22.88
N VAL A 604 -22.49 19.93 -22.11
CA VAL A 604 -23.65 20.84 -22.16
C VAL A 604 -23.26 22.25 -21.69
N THR A 605 -22.48 22.37 -20.62
CA THR A 605 -21.98 23.68 -20.15
C THR A 605 -21.11 24.35 -21.21
N SER A 606 -20.25 23.60 -21.90
CA SER A 606 -19.49 24.15 -23.04
C SER A 606 -20.42 24.64 -24.15
N LEU A 607 -21.43 23.86 -24.52
CA LEU A 607 -22.39 24.26 -25.55
C LEU A 607 -23.13 25.56 -25.19
N ILE A 608 -23.61 25.67 -23.95
CA ILE A 608 -24.27 26.88 -23.44
C ILE A 608 -23.31 28.06 -23.52
N TYR A 609 -22.08 27.90 -23.03
CA TYR A 609 -21.07 28.97 -23.05
C TYR A 609 -20.75 29.44 -24.47
N LEU A 610 -20.58 28.51 -25.41
CA LEU A 610 -20.31 28.85 -26.82
C LEU A 610 -21.48 29.61 -27.45
N LYS A 611 -22.74 29.21 -27.18
CA LYS A 611 -23.92 29.92 -27.70
C LYS A 611 -24.10 31.31 -27.09
N VAL A 612 -23.81 31.46 -25.81
CA VAL A 612 -23.79 32.76 -25.12
C VAL A 612 -22.76 33.70 -25.77
N LYS A 613 -21.56 33.17 -26.09
CA LYS A 613 -20.49 33.91 -26.75
C LYS A 613 -20.82 34.26 -28.20
N GLU A 614 -21.32 33.30 -28.99
CA GLU A 614 -21.76 33.51 -30.38
C GLU A 614 -22.80 34.63 -30.49
N ASN A 615 -23.75 34.69 -29.56
CA ASN A 615 -24.80 35.71 -29.52
C ASN A 615 -24.39 37.04 -28.88
N LYS A 616 -23.11 37.20 -28.48
CA LYS A 616 -22.57 38.39 -27.80
C LYS A 616 -23.39 38.84 -26.58
N LEU A 617 -24.02 37.90 -25.87
CA LEU A 617 -24.90 38.23 -24.74
C LEU A 617 -24.14 38.85 -23.57
N ILE A 618 -22.87 38.49 -23.40
CA ILE A 618 -21.99 39.04 -22.35
C ILE A 618 -21.56 40.48 -22.69
N GLU A 619 -21.26 40.76 -23.96
CA GLU A 619 -20.84 42.10 -24.41
C GLU A 619 -22.00 43.11 -24.47
N ARG A 620 -23.23 42.62 -24.66
CA ARG A 620 -24.45 43.44 -24.74
C ARG A 620 -25.09 43.74 -23.38
N ASP A 621 -24.56 43.18 -22.29
CA ASP A 621 -25.10 43.39 -20.95
C ASP A 621 -24.65 44.73 -20.37
N HIS A 622 -25.39 45.79 -20.69
CA HIS A 622 -25.20 47.13 -20.13
C HIS A 622 -25.59 47.23 -18.64
N SER A 623 -26.18 46.18 -18.05
CA SER A 623 -26.83 46.22 -16.73
C SER A 623 -26.11 45.43 -15.62
N ASN A 624 -24.89 44.93 -15.88
CA ASN A 624 -24.13 44.07 -14.96
C ASN A 624 -24.91 42.83 -14.45
N GLN A 625 -25.92 42.35 -15.19
CA GLN A 625 -26.70 41.17 -14.84
C GLN A 625 -25.83 39.91 -14.78
N PHE A 626 -24.87 39.77 -15.68
CA PHE A 626 -23.92 38.66 -15.70
C PHE A 626 -23.07 38.61 -14.42
N GLU A 627 -22.68 39.77 -13.90
CA GLU A 627 -21.93 39.89 -12.66
C GLU A 627 -22.78 39.52 -11.44
N GLN A 628 -24.07 39.87 -11.45
CA GLN A 628 -25.02 39.43 -10.42
C GLN A 628 -25.26 37.92 -10.48
N ILE A 629 -25.48 37.36 -11.67
CA ILE A 629 -25.62 35.91 -11.88
C ILE A 629 -24.36 35.18 -11.39
N ARG A 630 -23.16 35.70 -11.68
CA ARG A 630 -21.89 35.15 -11.21
C ARG A 630 -21.83 35.13 -9.67
N LYS A 631 -22.17 36.24 -9.01
CA LYS A 631 -22.21 36.31 -7.53
C LYS A 631 -23.24 35.36 -6.94
N ILE A 632 -24.44 35.28 -7.53
CA ILE A 632 -25.49 34.35 -7.09
C ILE A 632 -25.02 32.90 -7.27
N ALA A 633 -24.42 32.56 -8.40
CA ALA A 633 -23.88 31.23 -8.65
C ALA A 633 -22.76 30.85 -7.68
N LEU A 634 -21.89 31.80 -7.31
CA LEU A 634 -20.88 31.61 -6.27
C LEU A 634 -21.51 31.32 -4.90
N TRP A 635 -22.52 32.10 -4.50
CA TRP A 635 -23.24 31.87 -3.25
C TRP A 635 -23.98 30.54 -3.24
N ILE A 636 -24.70 30.19 -4.32
CA ILE A 636 -25.37 28.90 -4.46
C ILE A 636 -24.36 27.76 -4.38
N SER A 637 -23.21 27.89 -5.05
CA SER A 637 -22.14 26.88 -5.01
C SER A 637 -21.57 26.72 -3.61
N LEU A 638 -21.35 27.83 -2.88
CA LEU A 638 -20.88 27.81 -1.50
C LEU A 638 -21.91 27.13 -0.57
N VAL A 639 -23.18 27.50 -0.68
CA VAL A 639 -24.28 26.89 0.10
C VAL A 639 -24.41 25.41 -0.23
N ALA A 640 -24.33 25.02 -1.51
CA ALA A 640 -24.37 23.63 -1.93
C ALA A 640 -23.19 22.82 -1.39
N LEU A 641 -21.98 23.40 -1.38
CA LEU A 641 -20.80 22.77 -0.78
C LEU A 641 -20.97 22.60 0.74
N VAL A 642 -21.39 23.66 1.44
CA VAL A 642 -21.65 23.60 2.89
C VAL A 642 -22.74 22.58 3.20
N TRP A 643 -23.83 22.53 2.43
CA TRP A 643 -24.89 21.54 2.56
C TRP A 643 -24.37 20.12 2.33
N PHE A 644 -23.62 19.89 1.25
CA PHE A 644 -23.07 18.57 0.91
C PHE A 644 -22.09 18.05 1.98
N PHE A 645 -21.31 18.95 2.59
CA PHE A 645 -20.39 18.61 3.68
C PHE A 645 -21.10 18.46 5.03
N GLY A 646 -22.11 19.29 5.31
CA GLY A 646 -22.87 19.30 6.56
C GLY A 646 -23.85 18.12 6.70
N SER A 647 -24.65 17.85 5.67
CA SER A 647 -25.66 16.78 5.66
C SER A 647 -25.04 15.38 5.87
N LYS A 648 -23.90 15.10 5.24
CA LYS A 648 -23.17 13.82 5.41
C LYS A 648 -22.38 13.71 6.71
N SER A 649 -22.34 14.75 7.56
CA SER A 649 -21.83 14.64 8.93
C SER A 649 -22.85 13.96 9.85
N GLN A 650 -24.16 14.14 9.58
CA GLN A 650 -25.25 13.60 10.42
C GLN A 650 -25.55 12.11 10.18
N ASP A 651 -25.36 11.58 8.97
CA ASP A 651 -25.57 10.14 8.69
C ASP A 651 -24.50 9.21 9.31
N ARG A 652 -23.52 9.78 10.01
CA ARG A 652 -22.31 9.10 10.49
C ARG A 652 -22.44 8.46 11.88
N ILE A 653 -23.62 8.49 12.50
CA ILE A 653 -23.90 7.76 13.75
C ILE A 653 -24.48 6.35 13.48
N LYS A 654 -24.99 6.04 12.28
CA LYS A 654 -25.74 4.78 12.03
C LYS A 654 -25.13 3.77 11.05
N SER A 655 -24.07 4.07 10.29
CA SER A 655 -23.61 3.17 9.19
C SER A 655 -22.12 2.80 9.19
N SER A 656 -21.42 2.91 10.33
CA SER A 656 -19.95 2.71 10.39
C SER A 656 -19.45 1.30 10.02
N THR A 657 -20.33 0.31 9.86
CA THR A 657 -19.93 -1.11 9.72
C THR A 657 -19.86 -1.61 8.26
N THR A 658 -20.52 -0.96 7.29
CA THR A 658 -20.71 -1.57 5.95
C THR A 658 -19.95 -0.85 4.81
N ALA A 659 -19.81 0.47 4.86
CA ALA A 659 -19.17 1.25 3.78
C ALA A 659 -17.63 1.30 3.89
N THR A 660 -17.11 1.32 5.12
CA THR A 660 -15.66 1.35 5.41
C THR A 660 -14.95 0.11 4.87
N THR A 661 -15.65 -1.03 4.84
CA THR A 661 -15.14 -2.33 4.43
C THR A 661 -14.98 -2.48 2.90
N LEU A 662 -15.71 -1.72 2.08
CA LEU A 662 -15.57 -1.70 0.61
C LEU A 662 -14.54 -0.67 0.14
N ILE A 663 -14.39 0.44 0.88
CA ILE A 663 -13.45 1.52 0.55
C ILE A 663 -12.03 1.20 1.04
N SER A 664 -11.86 0.49 2.16
CA SER A 664 -10.54 -0.05 2.55
C SER A 664 -10.13 -1.27 1.69
N ARG A 665 -11.09 -2.10 1.25
CA ARG A 665 -10.84 -3.24 0.34
C ARG A 665 -10.52 -2.85 -1.11
N SER A 666 -10.70 -1.59 -1.50
CA SER A 666 -10.41 -1.08 -2.85
C SER A 666 -9.20 -0.15 -2.91
N SER A 667 -8.70 0.31 -1.76
CA SER A 667 -7.42 1.02 -1.63
C SER A 667 -6.24 0.10 -1.29
N GLN A 668 -6.51 -1.12 -0.82
CA GLN A 668 -5.59 -2.25 -0.82
C GLN A 668 -6.04 -3.21 -1.92
N SER A 669 -5.25 -3.37 -2.98
CA SER A 669 -5.50 -4.37 -4.02
C SER A 669 -5.54 -5.76 -3.39
N LEU A 670 -6.72 -6.38 -3.38
CA LEU A 670 -6.88 -7.78 -3.00
C LEU A 670 -6.61 -8.67 -4.21
N PRO A 671 -5.78 -9.72 -4.11
CA PRO A 671 -5.64 -10.70 -5.18
C PRO A 671 -6.64 -11.86 -5.05
N SER A 672 -7.10 -12.34 -6.23
CA SER A 672 -7.66 -13.67 -6.56
C SER A 672 -9.03 -14.08 -5.97
N SER A 673 -10.03 -14.08 -6.85
CA SER A 673 -11.27 -14.88 -6.79
C SER A 673 -11.00 -16.40 -6.87
N PRO A 674 -11.95 -17.28 -6.46
CA PRO A 674 -11.73 -18.71 -6.40
C PRO A 674 -11.66 -19.34 -7.81
N SER A 675 -10.72 -20.27 -7.99
CA SER A 675 -10.64 -21.14 -9.16
C SER A 675 -11.94 -21.94 -9.29
N GLY A 676 -12.53 -21.88 -10.48
CA GLY A 676 -13.72 -22.64 -10.83
C GLY A 676 -13.47 -24.14 -10.72
N THR A 677 -14.41 -24.82 -10.08
CA THR A 677 -14.62 -26.26 -10.15
C THR A 677 -14.89 -26.66 -11.60
N LEU A 678 -14.00 -27.46 -12.17
CA LEU A 678 -14.30 -28.30 -13.33
C LEU A 678 -15.33 -29.37 -12.88
N PRO A 679 -16.45 -29.56 -13.59
CA PRO A 679 -17.28 -30.73 -13.37
C PRO A 679 -16.58 -31.94 -14.01
N SER A 680 -16.27 -32.94 -13.19
CA SER A 680 -15.89 -34.27 -13.63
C SER A 680 -17.08 -34.92 -14.36
N SER A 681 -16.85 -35.32 -15.62
CA SER A 681 -17.50 -36.50 -16.22
C SER A 681 -16.89 -37.76 -15.65
#